data_AF-A0A521PIH4-F1
#
_entry.id   AF-A0A521PIH4-F1
#
_cell.length_a   1.000
_cell.length_b   1.000
_cell.length_c   1.000
_cell.angle_alpha   90.00
_cell.angle_beta   90.00
_cell.angle_gamma   90.00
#
_symmetry.space_group_name_H-M   'P 1'
#
loop_
_entity.id
_entity.type
_entity.pdbx_description
1 polymer ?
#
loop_
_entity_poly.entity_id
_entity_poly.type
_entity_poly.pdbx_seq_one_letter_code
_entity_poly.pdbx_strand_id
1 'polypeptide(L)'
;MLMISRFALVAALATTLPANAADLSPDRWPAAERAKIEREEQVFSPPYSGLVQGREMIVAATLSPVAVHAGVEALKQGGTAADAAAVVAVTQVTLELGSMISYAGVSKLTYYDAKTRRAYSLDAGWASYLAETDPRSIPVPDTGFYAVGAGPVGAEFGRQTMVPGFMAGIEAMHARFGRLPFANLFQPAIWYADHGVRISPPLADYFRARQAYLWRTEEGRHWASMPDGALPKTGGNFRQPDLAVTLRAVANHGASYMYTGRWGQDYVAAVRAEGGKATLEDMARYRPVWRKPAELKFAGATILAPGVARGLPCPVLEQLNLLSGAKLDSLGAYWRDPAAFEAYTRALSWTFLDYLAETSAQPDGGDMCRSHLKPGYEPPALRSTAAMAPSDPKVSNNPAHTASVIVVDRWGNVAALTHTINTVNWGDTGIVVGGVPISDAGASFRNHPAAKGGGRPPNFLSPIIALRRGKPVLAVGAVGLSHYQEVARLAAGILAQDQDPIALQEAPTLLQHQVSSGPAGVVREIPMPSGAYDPDFLTVVKQSGLPVREVGRDIVGATKGTGLMVQIDPRAGRLSSAEIVNRFGFAESDVQRRAAVPSAIQLASDVLEQYVGAYRATEPPMLITVAREGDHLSVGVGAGRLEMHARSPTEFFSRGDNIVHMTFKAAAGEKASSTVVRSNGGEVRAQRIDEGKPGDALPRH
;
A
#
# COMPACT_ATOMS: atom_id res chain seq x y z
N MET A 1 -23.26 -19.82 -54.67
CA MET A 1 -24.51 -19.04 -54.57
C MET A 1 -24.91 -19.01 -53.10
N LEU A 2 -24.26 -18.16 -52.30
CA LEU A 2 -24.64 -16.78 -51.98
C LEU A 2 -26.04 -16.66 -51.34
N MET A 3 -26.07 -16.56 -50.01
CA MET A 3 -27.09 -15.80 -49.28
C MET A 3 -26.35 -14.71 -48.50
N ILE A 4 -26.63 -13.46 -48.88
CA ILE A 4 -26.01 -12.22 -48.41
C ILE A 4 -27.08 -11.39 -47.68
N SER A 5 -26.62 -10.70 -46.63
CA SER A 5 -27.14 -9.47 -45.99
C SER A 5 -28.43 -9.50 -45.19
N ARG A 6 -28.28 -9.21 -43.88
CA ARG A 6 -28.42 -7.84 -43.36
C ARG A 6 -27.66 -7.68 -42.03
N PHE A 7 -26.46 -7.12 -42.10
CA PHE A 7 -25.76 -6.52 -40.95
C PHE A 7 -26.32 -5.12 -40.72
N ALA A 8 -26.86 -4.85 -39.53
CA ALA A 8 -26.93 -3.51 -38.98
C ALA A 8 -25.71 -3.33 -38.08
N LEU A 9 -24.65 -2.79 -38.66
CA LEU A 9 -23.45 -2.36 -37.96
C LEU A 9 -23.79 -1.13 -37.12
N VAL A 10 -24.11 -1.31 -35.83
CA VAL A 10 -23.97 -0.20 -34.87
C VAL A 10 -22.51 -0.16 -34.47
N ALA A 11 -21.71 0.51 -35.30
CA ALA A 11 -20.42 1.01 -34.87
C ALA A 11 -20.69 2.03 -33.77
N ALA A 12 -20.51 1.64 -32.51
CA ALA A 12 -20.33 2.59 -31.43
C ALA A 12 -19.03 3.34 -31.72
N LEU A 13 -19.14 4.45 -32.46
CA LEU A 13 -18.12 5.48 -32.47
C LEU A 13 -17.87 5.83 -31.02
N ALA A 14 -16.67 5.49 -30.53
CA ALA A 14 -16.13 6.06 -29.31
C ALA A 14 -16.04 7.57 -29.54
N THR A 15 -17.12 8.29 -29.24
CA THR A 15 -17.09 9.75 -29.16
C THR A 15 -16.16 10.07 -28.03
N THR A 16 -14.95 10.50 -28.38
CA THR A 16 -14.06 11.21 -27.46
C THR A 16 -14.87 12.38 -26.91
N LEU A 17 -15.34 12.27 -25.66
CA LEU A 17 -15.85 13.42 -24.94
C LEU A 17 -14.78 14.52 -25.04
N PRO A 18 -15.14 15.76 -25.40
CA PRO A 18 -14.18 16.85 -25.40
C PRO A 18 -13.54 16.93 -24.01
N ALA A 19 -12.23 17.21 -23.92
CA ALA A 19 -11.50 17.22 -22.65
C ALA A 19 -12.17 18.11 -21.57
N ASN A 20 -12.98 19.08 -21.96
CA ASN A 20 -13.78 19.95 -21.08
C ASN A 20 -15.09 19.32 -20.53
N ALA A 21 -15.41 18.07 -20.84
CA ALA A 21 -16.65 17.42 -20.42
C ALA A 21 -16.51 16.45 -19.24
N ALA A 22 -15.28 16.17 -18.77
CA ALA A 22 -15.11 15.33 -17.59
C ALA A 22 -15.63 16.05 -16.34
N ASP A 23 -16.54 15.42 -15.61
CA ASP A 23 -17.08 15.89 -14.33
C ASP A 23 -16.85 14.78 -13.31
N LEU A 24 -15.84 14.97 -12.47
CA LEU A 24 -15.43 14.04 -11.43
C LEU A 24 -16.17 14.30 -10.11
N SER A 25 -17.10 15.26 -10.06
CA SER A 25 -17.86 15.55 -8.85
C SER A 25 -18.61 14.30 -8.34
N PRO A 26 -18.53 14.00 -7.03
CA PRO A 26 -19.33 12.96 -6.39
C PRO A 26 -20.86 13.11 -6.57
N ASP A 27 -21.36 14.27 -7.01
CA ASP A 27 -22.77 14.46 -7.40
C ASP A 27 -23.17 13.66 -8.65
N ARG A 28 -22.19 13.28 -9.48
CA ARG A 28 -22.42 12.45 -10.68
C ARG A 28 -22.36 10.97 -10.41
N TRP A 29 -21.89 10.56 -9.23
CA TRP A 29 -21.78 9.15 -8.89
C TRP A 29 -23.16 8.58 -8.54
N PRO A 30 -23.47 7.33 -8.90
CA PRO A 30 -24.73 6.70 -8.48
C PRO A 30 -24.85 6.73 -6.96
N ALA A 31 -25.94 7.32 -6.43
CA ALA A 31 -26.08 7.57 -4.99
C ALA A 31 -25.93 6.30 -4.12
N ALA A 32 -26.45 5.15 -4.59
CA ALA A 32 -26.32 3.88 -3.89
C ALA A 32 -24.86 3.37 -3.84
N GLU A 33 -24.10 3.58 -4.91
CA GLU A 33 -22.69 3.22 -5.00
C GLU A 33 -21.85 4.15 -4.12
N ARG A 34 -22.04 5.48 -4.21
CA ARG A 34 -21.39 6.45 -3.32
C ARG A 34 -21.61 6.12 -1.85
N ALA A 35 -22.88 5.89 -1.45
CA ALA A 35 -23.21 5.55 -0.07
C ALA A 35 -22.58 4.22 0.38
N LYS A 36 -22.38 3.25 -0.53
CA LYS A 36 -21.68 2.01 -0.22
C LYS A 36 -20.20 2.27 0.06
N ILE A 37 -19.53 3.00 -0.83
CA ILE A 37 -18.09 3.29 -0.73
C ILE A 37 -17.80 4.17 0.50
N GLU A 38 -18.65 5.15 0.80
CA GLU A 38 -18.54 5.96 2.02
C GLU A 38 -18.71 5.14 3.31
N ARG A 39 -19.48 4.04 3.28
CA ARG A 39 -19.52 3.10 4.41
C ARG A 39 -18.23 2.29 4.52
N GLU A 40 -17.63 1.90 3.40
CA GLU A 40 -16.34 1.19 3.37
C GLU A 40 -15.21 2.10 3.88
N GLU A 41 -15.25 3.40 3.60
CA GLU A 41 -14.32 4.41 4.14
C GLU A 41 -14.28 4.42 5.68
N GLN A 42 -15.40 4.08 6.33
CA GLN A 42 -15.48 4.03 7.79
C GLN A 42 -14.87 2.76 8.39
N VAL A 43 -14.47 1.81 7.55
CA VAL A 43 -13.81 0.58 7.96
C VAL A 43 -12.30 0.78 7.87
N PHE A 44 -11.69 1.22 8.97
CA PHE A 44 -10.24 1.47 9.04
C PHE A 44 -9.38 0.28 8.60
N SER A 45 -9.91 -0.94 8.74
CA SER A 45 -9.21 -2.16 8.40
C SER A 45 -10.22 -3.20 7.96
N PRO A 46 -10.33 -3.49 6.65
CA PRO A 46 -11.15 -4.61 6.22
C PRO A 46 -10.64 -5.91 6.87
N PRO A 47 -11.44 -6.99 6.87
CA PRO A 47 -11.03 -8.21 7.57
C PRO A 47 -10.11 -9.14 6.77
N TYR A 48 -10.02 -8.99 5.43
CA TYR A 48 -9.30 -9.92 4.54
C TYR A 48 -8.70 -9.20 3.33
N SER A 49 -7.55 -9.68 2.86
CA SER A 49 -6.92 -9.21 1.62
C SER A 49 -7.77 -9.63 0.43
N GLY A 50 -8.14 -8.67 -0.41
CA GLY A 50 -8.93 -8.91 -1.62
C GLY A 50 -8.05 -8.94 -2.87
N LEU A 51 -8.28 -9.89 -3.77
CA LEU A 51 -7.77 -9.82 -5.13
C LEU A 51 -8.76 -9.05 -6.00
N VAL A 52 -8.36 -7.90 -6.51
CA VAL A 52 -9.14 -7.14 -7.50
C VAL A 52 -8.54 -7.40 -8.87
N GLN A 53 -9.38 -7.74 -9.85
CA GLN A 53 -8.95 -7.97 -11.22
C GLN A 53 -9.55 -6.93 -12.17
N GLY A 54 -8.73 -6.47 -13.11
CA GLY A 54 -9.11 -5.59 -14.21
C GLY A 54 -8.56 -6.10 -15.54
N ARG A 55 -9.07 -5.58 -16.66
CA ARG A 55 -8.59 -5.92 -18.01
C ARG A 55 -7.89 -4.77 -18.74
N GLU A 56 -8.30 -3.54 -18.48
CA GLU A 56 -7.72 -2.38 -19.19
C GLU A 56 -7.13 -1.36 -18.24
N MET A 57 -7.69 -1.26 -17.04
CA MET A 57 -7.40 -0.21 -16.08
C MET A 57 -7.49 -0.79 -14.68
N ILE A 58 -6.66 -0.28 -13.77
CA ILE A 58 -6.75 -0.60 -12.35
C ILE A 58 -6.25 0.58 -11.54
N VAL A 59 -6.96 0.87 -10.44
CA VAL A 59 -6.55 1.83 -9.42
C VAL A 59 -6.44 1.06 -8.13
N ALA A 60 -5.28 1.13 -7.52
CA ALA A 60 -5.00 0.54 -6.22
C ALA A 60 -4.42 1.66 -5.35
N ALA A 61 -4.92 1.83 -4.13
CA ALA A 61 -4.39 2.82 -3.21
C ALA A 61 -4.66 2.40 -1.78
N THR A 62 -3.79 2.81 -0.87
CA THR A 62 -4.01 2.66 0.57
C THR A 62 -5.02 3.70 1.09
N LEU A 63 -5.50 3.53 2.33
CA LEU A 63 -6.33 4.48 3.11
C LEU A 63 -7.79 4.64 2.67
N SER A 64 -8.09 4.91 1.40
CA SER A 64 -9.39 5.48 1.02
C SER A 64 -10.05 4.79 -0.19
N PRO A 65 -11.07 3.94 0.00
CA PRO A 65 -11.89 3.43 -1.10
C PRO A 65 -12.64 4.55 -1.85
N VAL A 66 -13.02 5.65 -1.19
CA VAL A 66 -13.64 6.82 -1.86
C VAL A 66 -12.67 7.44 -2.87
N ALA A 67 -11.42 7.66 -2.48
CA ALA A 67 -10.42 8.21 -3.38
C ALA A 67 -10.08 7.26 -4.54
N VAL A 68 -10.02 5.95 -4.27
CA VAL A 68 -9.86 4.92 -5.33
C VAL A 68 -10.98 5.03 -6.35
N HIS A 69 -12.24 5.14 -5.90
CA HIS A 69 -13.39 5.29 -6.80
C HIS A 69 -13.28 6.56 -7.64
N ALA A 70 -12.89 7.70 -7.04
CA ALA A 70 -12.66 8.94 -7.78
C ALA A 70 -11.59 8.77 -8.89
N GLY A 71 -10.50 8.03 -8.59
CA GLY A 71 -9.49 7.67 -9.59
C GLY A 71 -10.03 6.78 -10.71
N VAL A 72 -10.89 5.82 -10.39
CA VAL A 72 -11.56 4.97 -11.40
C VAL A 72 -12.47 5.80 -12.30
N GLU A 73 -13.22 6.76 -11.75
CA GLU A 73 -14.02 7.69 -12.54
C GLU A 73 -13.17 8.57 -13.46
N ALA A 74 -12.01 9.05 -12.99
CA ALA A 74 -11.05 9.76 -13.83
C ALA A 74 -10.58 8.90 -15.04
N LEU A 75 -10.27 7.63 -14.82
CA LEU A 75 -9.88 6.70 -15.89
C LEU A 75 -11.04 6.40 -16.87
N LYS A 76 -12.25 6.22 -16.36
CA LYS A 76 -13.46 6.01 -17.18
C LYS A 76 -13.72 7.20 -18.10
N GLN A 77 -13.52 8.41 -17.59
CA GLN A 77 -13.74 9.68 -18.31
C GLN A 77 -12.54 10.09 -19.19
N GLY A 78 -11.59 9.18 -19.44
CA GLY A 78 -10.51 9.38 -20.41
C GLY A 78 -9.21 9.97 -19.84
N GLY A 79 -9.09 10.03 -18.51
CA GLY A 79 -7.84 10.38 -17.84
C GLY A 79 -6.77 9.29 -17.94
N THR A 80 -5.52 9.69 -17.79
CA THR A 80 -4.34 8.81 -17.75
C THR A 80 -4.07 8.30 -16.33
N ALA A 81 -3.09 7.41 -16.21
CA ALA A 81 -2.59 6.96 -14.92
C ALA A 81 -2.09 8.13 -14.05
N ALA A 82 -1.61 9.22 -14.66
CA ALA A 82 -1.20 10.42 -13.95
C ALA A 82 -2.40 11.23 -13.45
N ASP A 83 -3.45 11.40 -14.28
CA ASP A 83 -4.69 12.09 -13.86
C ASP A 83 -5.34 11.36 -12.68
N ALA A 84 -5.51 10.05 -12.79
CA ALA A 84 -6.14 9.24 -11.75
C ALA A 84 -5.28 9.17 -10.48
N ALA A 85 -3.95 9.05 -10.58
CA ALA A 85 -3.08 9.10 -9.42
C ALA A 85 -3.15 10.45 -8.70
N ALA A 86 -3.26 11.56 -9.44
CA ALA A 86 -3.46 12.89 -8.88
C ALA A 86 -4.81 13.02 -8.16
N VAL A 87 -5.90 12.59 -8.80
CA VAL A 87 -7.26 12.59 -8.21
C VAL A 87 -7.28 11.80 -6.91
N VAL A 88 -6.73 10.59 -6.91
CA VAL A 88 -6.67 9.74 -5.70
C VAL A 88 -5.89 10.46 -4.61
N ALA A 89 -4.67 10.92 -4.89
CA ALA A 89 -3.80 11.52 -3.88
C ALA A 89 -4.41 12.80 -3.26
N VAL A 90 -4.93 13.70 -4.09
CA VAL A 90 -5.61 14.93 -3.65
C VAL A 90 -6.85 14.58 -2.80
N THR A 91 -7.69 13.66 -3.27
CA THR A 91 -8.91 13.26 -2.54
C THR A 91 -8.60 12.59 -1.20
N GLN A 92 -7.57 11.73 -1.15
CA GLN A 92 -7.11 11.11 0.10
C GLN A 92 -6.72 12.17 1.14
N VAL A 93 -6.03 13.24 0.75
CA VAL A 93 -5.64 14.31 1.70
C VAL A 93 -6.87 14.95 2.34
N THR A 94 -7.90 15.25 1.56
CA THR A 94 -9.14 15.82 2.09
C THR A 94 -9.84 14.85 3.06
N LEU A 95 -9.92 13.56 2.71
CA LEU A 95 -10.62 12.54 3.51
C LEU A 95 -9.88 12.21 4.82
N GLU A 96 -8.55 12.22 4.78
CA GLU A 96 -7.71 12.02 5.96
C GLU A 96 -7.41 13.33 6.71
N LEU A 97 -8.06 14.42 6.32
CA LEU A 97 -7.99 15.75 6.96
C LEU A 97 -6.56 16.29 7.09
N GLY A 98 -5.64 15.95 6.20
CA GLY A 98 -4.25 16.37 6.33
C GLY A 98 -3.43 15.63 7.41
N SER A 99 -3.99 14.59 8.04
CA SER A 99 -3.42 13.98 9.25
C SER A 99 -2.14 13.19 8.98
N MET A 100 -2.18 12.30 7.99
CA MET A 100 -1.08 11.38 7.61
C MET A 100 -0.39 11.80 6.30
N ILE A 101 -1.12 12.55 5.48
CA ILE A 101 -0.81 13.00 4.12
C ILE A 101 -1.37 14.41 4.00
N SER A 102 -0.66 15.34 3.35
CA SER A 102 -1.07 16.75 3.31
C SER A 102 -0.82 17.41 1.96
N TYR A 103 -1.63 18.43 1.66
CA TYR A 103 -1.39 19.37 0.57
C TYR A 103 -0.10 20.16 0.78
N ALA A 104 0.27 20.37 2.04
CA ALA A 104 1.58 20.86 2.44
C ALA A 104 2.55 19.70 2.75
N GLY A 105 2.41 18.52 2.14
CA GLY A 105 3.31 17.38 2.34
C GLY A 105 4.33 17.21 1.20
N VAL A 106 4.75 15.97 0.97
CA VAL A 106 5.71 15.58 -0.09
C VAL A 106 5.28 14.31 -0.83
N SER A 107 5.84 14.10 -2.03
CA SER A 107 5.60 12.87 -2.80
C SER A 107 6.82 12.42 -3.61
N LYS A 108 6.81 11.14 -4.00
CA LYS A 108 7.70 10.56 -5.02
C LYS A 108 6.90 9.73 -6.01
N LEU A 109 7.30 9.82 -7.27
CA LEU A 109 6.72 9.08 -8.38
C LEU A 109 7.80 8.23 -9.06
N THR A 110 7.42 6.99 -9.39
CA THR A 110 8.01 6.20 -10.47
C THR A 110 6.92 6.02 -11.53
N TYR A 111 7.17 6.49 -12.75
CA TYR A 111 6.18 6.48 -13.83
C TYR A 111 6.75 5.73 -15.05
N TYR A 112 5.95 4.86 -15.66
CA TYR A 112 6.24 4.24 -16.94
C TYR A 112 5.28 4.79 -18.01
N ASP A 113 5.84 5.40 -19.05
CA ASP A 113 5.11 5.84 -20.24
C ASP A 113 5.16 4.73 -21.30
N ALA A 114 4.02 4.12 -21.58
CA ALA A 114 3.93 3.03 -22.53
C ALA A 114 4.09 3.48 -23.99
N LYS A 115 3.75 4.74 -24.30
CA LYS A 115 3.91 5.28 -25.66
C LYS A 115 5.37 5.38 -26.04
N THR A 116 6.20 5.89 -25.13
CA THR A 116 7.64 6.05 -25.38
C THR A 116 8.47 4.85 -24.88
N ARG A 117 7.88 3.96 -24.07
CA ARG A 117 8.56 2.88 -23.35
C ARG A 117 9.69 3.39 -22.45
N ARG A 118 9.51 4.58 -21.87
CA ARG A 118 10.48 5.22 -20.98
C ARG A 118 9.90 5.34 -19.59
N ALA A 119 10.78 5.27 -18.60
CA ALA A 119 10.43 5.50 -17.22
C ALA A 119 10.99 6.82 -16.72
N TYR A 120 10.27 7.43 -15.79
CA TYR A 120 10.54 8.74 -15.21
C TYR A 120 10.40 8.67 -13.71
N SER A 121 11.15 9.51 -13.01
CA SER A 121 10.93 9.72 -11.59
C SER A 121 10.78 11.21 -11.29
N LEU A 122 9.86 11.51 -10.38
CA LEU A 122 9.65 12.85 -9.84
C LEU A 122 9.90 12.83 -8.34
N ASP A 123 10.75 13.72 -7.87
CA ASP A 123 10.99 13.98 -6.45
C ASP A 123 10.39 15.32 -6.06
N ALA A 124 9.26 15.26 -5.36
CA ALA A 124 8.56 16.39 -4.79
C ALA A 124 8.73 16.41 -3.25
N GLY A 125 9.97 16.20 -2.78
CA GLY A 125 10.38 16.34 -1.39
C GLY A 125 10.42 17.78 -0.86
N TRP A 126 10.73 17.94 0.42
CA TRP A 126 10.85 19.24 1.09
C TRP A 126 12.04 20.05 0.57
N ALA A 127 11.97 21.37 0.72
CA ALA A 127 13.14 22.24 0.61
C ALA A 127 13.30 23.07 1.89
N SER A 128 14.54 23.20 2.36
CA SER A 128 14.88 24.06 3.48
C SER A 128 14.84 25.52 3.07
N TYR A 129 14.48 26.40 4.01
CA TYR A 129 14.54 27.84 3.80
C TYR A 129 15.98 28.28 3.55
N LEU A 130 16.18 29.21 2.62
CA LEU A 130 17.48 29.78 2.27
C LEU A 130 18.19 30.38 3.50
N ALA A 131 17.43 30.95 4.43
CA ALA A 131 17.93 31.54 5.65
C ALA A 131 18.27 30.53 6.76
N GLU A 132 18.02 29.22 6.58
CA GLU A 132 18.37 28.22 7.60
C GLU A 132 19.85 27.81 7.51
N THR A 133 20.70 28.56 8.21
CA THR A 133 22.16 28.36 8.22
C THR A 133 22.64 27.33 9.24
N ASP A 134 21.85 27.04 10.26
CA ASP A 134 22.18 26.08 11.32
C ASP A 134 20.97 25.19 11.65
N PRO A 135 20.71 24.16 10.82
CA PRO A 135 19.61 23.24 11.04
C PRO A 135 19.67 22.53 12.40
N ARG A 136 20.87 22.31 12.96
CA ARG A 136 21.02 21.67 14.27
C ARG A 136 20.45 22.51 15.41
N SER A 137 20.23 23.81 15.20
CA SER A 137 19.55 24.68 16.17
C SER A 137 18.02 24.65 16.07
N ILE A 138 17.42 23.98 15.08
CA ILE A 138 15.95 23.81 15.00
C ILE A 138 15.48 23.10 16.28
N PRO A 139 14.44 23.59 16.99
CA PRO A 139 13.98 22.94 18.22
C PRO A 139 13.62 21.46 18.01
N VAL A 140 13.90 20.61 19.01
CA VAL A 140 13.45 19.20 18.99
C VAL A 140 11.91 19.23 19.06
N PRO A 141 11.19 18.42 18.27
CA PRO A 141 9.77 18.28 18.49
C PRO A 141 9.54 17.54 19.82
N ASP A 142 8.58 18.00 20.62
CA ASP A 142 8.24 17.37 21.91
C ASP A 142 7.80 15.92 21.73
N THR A 143 7.18 15.66 20.58
CA THR A 143 6.97 14.31 20.08
C THR A 143 7.97 14.02 18.97
N GLY A 144 9.16 13.54 19.33
CA GLY A 144 10.04 12.89 18.35
C GLY A 144 9.26 11.83 17.55
N PHE A 145 9.79 11.34 16.43
CA PHE A 145 9.13 10.32 15.58
C PHE A 145 8.47 9.15 16.36
N TYR A 146 8.94 8.87 17.59
CA TYR A 146 8.46 7.83 18.48
C TYR A 146 8.17 8.27 19.93
N ALA A 147 8.21 9.55 20.30
CA ALA A 147 8.01 9.96 21.70
C ALA A 147 6.67 10.64 21.90
N VAL A 148 5.96 10.32 22.98
CA VAL A 148 4.88 11.19 23.51
C VAL A 148 5.35 11.70 24.86
N GLY A 149 5.47 13.01 25.02
CA GLY A 149 5.83 13.65 26.29
C GLY A 149 5.40 15.11 26.39
N ALA A 150 4.80 15.45 27.55
CA ALA A 150 4.55 16.75 28.17
C ALA A 150 3.70 17.84 27.47
N GLY A 151 3.37 17.73 26.17
CA GLY A 151 2.69 18.82 25.44
C GLY A 151 3.70 19.86 24.91
N PRO A 152 3.25 20.92 24.23
CA PRO A 152 4.16 21.84 23.54
C PRO A 152 5.11 22.56 24.50
N VAL A 153 6.43 22.34 24.37
CA VAL A 153 7.53 23.00 25.08
C VAL A 153 8.47 23.65 24.05
N GLY A 154 8.23 24.90 23.73
CA GLY A 154 9.06 25.67 22.80
C GLY A 154 8.36 26.93 22.29
N ALA A 155 9.11 27.82 21.65
CA ALA A 155 8.59 29.11 21.15
C ALA A 155 8.82 29.33 19.63
N GLU A 156 9.45 28.38 18.92
CA GLU A 156 9.86 28.55 17.51
C GLU A 156 9.33 27.44 16.58
N PHE A 157 8.06 27.07 16.70
CA PHE A 157 7.44 26.00 15.89
C PHE A 157 7.53 26.26 14.38
N GLY A 158 7.55 27.52 13.95
CA GLY A 158 7.74 27.90 12.56
C GLY A 158 9.11 27.46 12.00
N ARG A 159 10.15 27.36 12.84
CA ARG A 159 11.47 26.86 12.39
C ARG A 159 11.50 25.37 12.08
N GLN A 160 10.52 24.63 12.59
CA GLN A 160 10.38 23.21 12.32
C GLN A 160 9.72 22.95 10.96
N THR A 161 9.20 23.97 10.28
CA THR A 161 8.54 23.82 8.98
C THR A 161 9.53 23.87 7.81
N MET A 162 9.10 23.42 6.63
CA MET A 162 9.88 23.44 5.38
C MET A 162 8.96 23.75 4.20
N VAL A 163 9.52 24.17 3.05
CA VAL A 163 8.73 24.43 1.84
C VAL A 163 8.14 23.11 1.30
N PRO A 164 6.80 23.00 1.21
CA PRO A 164 6.13 21.76 0.82
C PRO A 164 6.21 21.46 -0.67
N GLY A 165 6.26 20.17 -1.02
CA GLY A 165 6.47 19.72 -2.39
C GLY A 165 5.27 19.12 -3.09
N PHE A 166 4.31 18.59 -2.33
CA PHE A 166 3.21 17.77 -2.86
C PHE A 166 2.48 18.43 -4.04
N MET A 167 2.00 19.66 -3.87
CA MET A 167 1.16 20.33 -4.88
C MET A 167 1.91 20.66 -6.18
N ALA A 168 3.15 21.16 -6.08
CA ALA A 168 3.98 21.33 -7.27
C ALA A 168 4.30 19.98 -7.94
N GLY A 169 4.45 18.91 -7.14
CA GLY A 169 4.62 17.55 -7.66
C GLY A 169 3.42 17.06 -8.47
N ILE A 170 2.20 17.25 -7.93
CA ILE A 170 0.95 16.91 -8.62
C ILE A 170 0.82 17.67 -9.93
N GLU A 171 1.03 18.99 -9.92
CA GLU A 171 0.98 19.82 -11.14
C GLU A 171 2.05 19.40 -12.15
N ALA A 172 3.30 19.16 -11.73
CA ALA A 172 4.36 18.75 -12.63
C ALA A 172 4.09 17.37 -13.27
N MET A 173 3.57 16.42 -12.50
CA MET A 173 3.16 15.10 -12.99
C MET A 173 2.03 15.23 -14.03
N HIS A 174 0.98 15.98 -13.68
CA HIS A 174 -0.17 16.22 -14.56
C HIS A 174 0.25 16.95 -15.84
N ALA A 175 1.03 18.03 -15.75
CA ALA A 175 1.47 18.78 -16.91
C ALA A 175 2.25 17.93 -17.93
N ARG A 176 2.94 16.88 -17.44
CA ARG A 176 3.74 15.99 -18.29
C ARG A 176 2.95 14.82 -18.88
N PHE A 177 2.01 14.25 -18.12
CA PHE A 177 1.39 12.96 -18.44
C PHE A 177 -0.15 12.96 -18.38
N GLY A 178 -0.75 14.02 -17.84
CA GLY A 178 -2.19 14.19 -17.70
C GLY A 178 -2.88 14.54 -19.02
N ARG A 179 -4.19 14.34 -19.03
CA ARG A 179 -5.08 14.64 -20.17
C ARG A 179 -6.36 15.36 -19.74
N LEU A 180 -6.82 15.16 -18.52
CA LEU A 180 -7.98 15.88 -18.00
C LEU A 180 -7.61 17.33 -17.69
N PRO A 181 -8.57 18.27 -17.68
CA PRO A 181 -8.32 19.62 -17.18
C PRO A 181 -7.83 19.57 -15.73
N PHE A 182 -6.77 20.30 -15.41
CA PHE A 182 -6.15 20.26 -14.08
C PHE A 182 -7.16 20.57 -12.96
N ALA A 183 -8.06 21.52 -13.19
CA ALA A 183 -9.13 21.88 -12.27
C ALA A 183 -10.04 20.70 -11.89
N ASN A 184 -10.30 19.80 -12.84
CA ASN A 184 -11.22 18.68 -12.62
C ASN A 184 -10.66 17.67 -11.63
N LEU A 185 -9.32 17.57 -11.51
CA LEU A 185 -8.68 16.63 -10.59
C LEU A 185 -9.04 16.91 -9.10
N PHE A 186 -9.43 18.14 -8.80
CA PHE A 186 -9.76 18.59 -7.44
C PHE A 186 -11.26 18.50 -7.12
N GLN A 187 -12.13 18.18 -8.08
CA GLN A 187 -13.58 18.18 -7.88
C GLN A 187 -14.03 17.26 -6.73
N PRO A 188 -13.55 16.00 -6.60
CA PRO A 188 -13.93 15.16 -5.46
C PRO A 188 -13.46 15.72 -4.12
N ALA A 189 -12.21 16.22 -4.07
CA ALA A 189 -11.64 16.80 -2.87
C ALA A 189 -12.35 18.10 -2.43
N ILE A 190 -12.74 18.96 -3.37
CA ILE A 190 -13.55 20.15 -3.09
C ILE A 190 -14.92 19.75 -2.56
N TRP A 191 -15.56 18.75 -3.20
CA TRP A 191 -16.87 18.29 -2.79
C TRP A 191 -16.88 17.76 -1.35
N TYR A 192 -15.92 16.90 -0.98
CA TYR A 192 -15.82 16.38 0.39
C TYR A 192 -15.40 17.46 1.39
N ALA A 193 -14.63 18.47 0.98
CA ALA A 193 -14.34 19.63 1.83
C ALA A 193 -15.60 20.46 2.13
N ASP A 194 -16.48 20.68 1.14
CA ASP A 194 -17.74 21.44 1.30
C ASP A 194 -18.82 20.66 2.07
N HIS A 195 -19.04 19.40 1.69
CA HIS A 195 -20.16 18.60 2.20
C HIS A 195 -19.81 17.93 3.53
N GLY A 196 -18.53 17.65 3.72
CA GLY A 196 -17.93 17.12 4.93
C GLY A 196 -17.47 15.67 4.80
N VAL A 197 -16.60 15.30 5.74
CA VAL A 197 -16.05 13.96 5.91
C VAL A 197 -16.58 13.37 7.21
N ARG A 198 -17.05 12.11 7.17
CA ARG A 198 -17.48 11.40 8.38
C ARG A 198 -16.22 10.98 9.16
N ILE A 199 -16.09 11.47 10.38
CA ILE A 199 -14.93 11.18 11.24
C ILE A 199 -14.89 9.70 11.61
N SER A 200 -13.84 9.01 11.20
CA SER A 200 -13.56 7.62 11.58
C SER A 200 -13.06 7.53 13.04
N PRO A 201 -13.13 6.35 13.69
CA PRO A 201 -12.58 6.20 15.05
C PRO A 201 -11.10 6.61 15.18
N PRO A 202 -10.19 6.22 14.26
CA PRO A 202 -8.80 6.70 14.30
C PRO A 202 -8.66 8.21 14.20
N LEU A 203 -9.40 8.87 13.30
CA LEU A 203 -9.34 10.34 13.17
C LEU A 203 -9.78 11.04 14.47
N ALA A 204 -10.82 10.54 15.13
CA ALA A 204 -11.25 11.08 16.43
C ALA A 204 -10.16 10.90 17.51
N ASP A 205 -9.49 9.74 17.52
CA ASP A 205 -8.37 9.49 18.41
C ASP A 205 -7.19 10.42 18.13
N TYR A 206 -6.91 10.73 16.85
CA TYR A 206 -5.88 11.69 16.46
C TYR A 206 -6.22 13.09 16.96
N PHE A 207 -7.44 13.58 16.75
CA PHE A 207 -7.85 14.90 17.27
C PHE A 207 -7.68 14.98 18.79
N ARG A 208 -8.11 13.95 19.52
CA ARG A 208 -7.94 13.89 20.98
C ARG A 208 -6.46 13.90 21.38
N ALA A 209 -5.63 13.09 20.72
CA ALA A 209 -4.21 12.99 21.04
C ALA A 209 -3.41 14.26 20.69
N ARG A 210 -3.90 15.06 19.74
CA ARG A 210 -3.19 16.23 19.19
C ARG A 210 -3.80 17.57 19.59
N GLN A 211 -4.84 17.56 20.42
CA GLN A 211 -5.58 18.75 20.86
C GLN A 211 -4.69 19.88 21.39
N ALA A 212 -3.73 19.56 22.27
CA ALA A 212 -2.86 20.56 22.87
C ALA A 212 -1.99 21.31 21.85
N TYR A 213 -1.56 20.62 20.78
CA TYR A 213 -0.78 21.22 19.69
C TYR A 213 -1.67 22.04 18.76
N LEU A 214 -2.83 21.50 18.37
CA LEU A 214 -3.78 22.17 17.49
C LEU A 214 -4.33 23.46 18.13
N TRP A 215 -4.56 23.47 19.45
CA TRP A 215 -5.07 24.64 20.17
C TRP A 215 -4.04 25.68 20.56
N ARG A 216 -2.77 25.48 20.19
CA ARG A 216 -1.71 26.46 20.45
C ARG A 216 -1.90 27.74 19.64
N THR A 217 -2.43 27.63 18.42
CA THR A 217 -2.73 28.76 17.54
C THR A 217 -4.24 28.99 17.43
N GLU A 218 -4.64 30.22 17.09
CA GLU A 218 -6.04 30.55 16.86
C GLU A 218 -6.56 29.80 15.62
N GLU A 219 -5.77 29.77 14.55
CA GLU A 219 -6.10 29.12 13.28
C GLU A 219 -6.21 27.60 13.43
N GLY A 220 -5.30 26.98 14.19
CA GLY A 220 -5.35 25.56 14.50
C GLY A 220 -6.56 25.19 15.34
N ARG A 221 -6.92 26.05 16.30
CA ARG A 221 -8.15 25.90 17.10
C ARG A 221 -9.40 26.06 16.27
N HIS A 222 -9.44 27.06 15.41
CA HIS A 222 -10.55 27.27 14.48
C HIS A 222 -10.74 26.05 13.58
N TRP A 223 -9.66 25.60 12.94
CA TRP A 223 -9.68 24.45 12.03
C TRP A 223 -10.10 23.16 12.75
N ALA A 224 -9.57 22.87 13.94
CA ALA A 224 -9.83 21.63 14.67
C ALA A 224 -11.15 21.62 15.47
N SER A 225 -12.01 22.64 15.34
CA SER A 225 -13.24 22.74 16.11
C SER A 225 -14.48 22.52 15.25
N MET A 226 -15.43 21.78 15.79
CA MET A 226 -16.81 21.72 15.28
C MET A 226 -17.52 23.06 15.53
N PRO A 227 -18.69 23.32 14.91
CA PRO A 227 -19.42 24.59 15.10
C PRO A 227 -19.78 24.93 16.56
N ASP A 228 -19.88 23.92 17.43
CA ASP A 228 -20.12 24.06 18.87
C ASP A 228 -18.84 24.29 19.70
N GLY A 229 -17.68 24.39 19.04
CA GLY A 229 -16.37 24.56 19.66
C GLY A 229 -15.74 23.27 20.20
N ALA A 230 -16.41 22.11 20.05
CA ALA A 230 -15.86 20.82 20.48
C ALA A 230 -14.92 20.21 19.44
N LEU A 231 -14.02 19.32 19.89
CA LEU A 231 -13.26 18.49 18.96
C LEU A 231 -14.17 17.55 18.17
N PRO A 232 -13.80 17.20 16.92
CA PRO A 232 -14.50 16.20 16.13
C PRO A 232 -14.49 14.85 16.84
N LYS A 233 -15.63 14.16 16.79
CA LYS A 233 -15.84 12.84 17.42
C LYS A 233 -16.20 11.83 16.36
N THR A 234 -15.97 10.54 16.64
CA THR A 234 -16.36 9.43 15.78
C THR A 234 -17.79 9.60 15.30
N GLY A 235 -17.96 9.47 14.00
CA GLY A 235 -19.17 9.77 13.30
C GLY A 235 -19.30 11.24 12.90
N GLY A 236 -18.97 12.26 13.69
CA GLY A 236 -19.21 13.67 13.35
C GLY A 236 -18.94 14.02 11.87
N ASN A 237 -19.83 14.79 11.22
CA ASN A 237 -19.58 15.25 9.86
C ASN A 237 -18.73 16.51 9.90
N PHE A 238 -17.48 16.41 9.49
CA PHE A 238 -16.49 17.47 9.58
C PHE A 238 -16.32 18.17 8.23
N ARG A 239 -16.72 19.45 8.16
CA ARG A 239 -16.60 20.29 6.96
C ARG A 239 -15.31 21.10 7.00
N GLN A 240 -14.72 21.35 5.83
CA GLN A 240 -13.47 22.06 5.66
C GLN A 240 -13.66 23.24 4.69
N PRO A 241 -14.45 24.28 5.05
CA PRO A 241 -14.79 25.38 4.14
C PRO A 241 -13.56 26.16 3.65
N ASP A 242 -12.59 26.43 4.54
CA ASP A 242 -11.35 27.12 4.17
C ASP A 242 -10.52 26.29 3.18
N LEU A 243 -10.47 24.98 3.38
CA LEU A 243 -9.81 24.08 2.45
C LEU A 243 -10.51 24.08 1.09
N ALA A 244 -11.84 24.08 1.05
CA ALA A 244 -12.59 24.16 -0.21
C ALA A 244 -12.28 25.45 -0.97
N VAL A 245 -12.15 26.59 -0.27
CA VAL A 245 -11.70 27.85 -0.89
C VAL A 245 -10.28 27.72 -1.45
N THR A 246 -9.35 27.18 -0.67
CA THR A 246 -7.97 26.94 -1.10
C THR A 246 -7.91 26.04 -2.33
N LEU A 247 -8.62 24.91 -2.33
CA LEU A 247 -8.60 23.95 -3.44
C LEU A 247 -9.28 24.51 -4.70
N ARG A 248 -10.33 25.32 -4.58
CA ARG A 248 -10.91 26.04 -5.73
C ARG A 248 -9.90 27.05 -6.31
N ALA A 249 -9.16 27.76 -5.46
CA ALA A 249 -8.14 28.69 -5.93
C ALA A 249 -6.99 27.97 -6.64
N VAL A 250 -6.54 26.82 -6.12
CA VAL A 250 -5.58 25.95 -6.82
C VAL A 250 -6.15 25.46 -8.16
N ALA A 251 -7.39 24.97 -8.18
CA ALA A 251 -8.01 24.48 -9.40
C ALA A 251 -8.04 25.56 -10.50
N ASN A 252 -8.24 26.82 -10.12
CA ASN A 252 -8.30 27.97 -11.05
C ASN A 252 -6.93 28.55 -11.42
N HIS A 253 -5.94 28.49 -10.54
CA HIS A 253 -4.66 29.21 -10.69
C HIS A 253 -3.43 28.29 -10.75
N GLY A 254 -3.64 26.98 -10.71
CA GLY A 254 -2.56 26.00 -10.60
C GLY A 254 -1.93 25.96 -9.21
N ALA A 255 -0.90 25.12 -9.05
CA ALA A 255 -0.17 24.99 -7.80
C ALA A 255 0.51 26.33 -7.39
N SER A 256 0.78 27.22 -8.35
CA SER A 256 1.35 28.55 -8.13
C SER A 256 0.62 29.36 -7.05
N TYR A 257 -0.68 29.13 -6.84
CA TYR A 257 -1.45 29.74 -5.76
C TYR A 257 -0.84 29.52 -4.37
N MET A 258 -0.29 28.32 -4.13
CA MET A 258 0.36 27.93 -2.87
C MET A 258 1.83 28.34 -2.76
N TYR A 259 2.43 28.87 -3.82
CA TYR A 259 3.85 29.26 -3.81
C TYR A 259 4.00 30.77 -3.98
N THR A 260 3.54 31.32 -5.10
CA THR A 260 3.66 32.75 -5.43
C THR A 260 2.35 33.52 -5.23
N GLY A 261 1.24 32.82 -5.02
CA GLY A 261 -0.07 33.40 -4.77
C GLY A 261 -0.35 33.71 -3.30
N ARG A 262 -1.64 33.95 -2.99
CA ARG A 262 -2.10 34.40 -1.68
C ARG A 262 -1.77 33.40 -0.56
N TRP A 263 -2.00 32.11 -0.78
CA TRP A 263 -1.68 31.09 0.23
C TRP A 263 -0.18 31.06 0.56
N GLY A 264 0.70 31.24 -0.43
CA GLY A 264 2.15 31.31 -0.19
C GLY A 264 2.56 32.51 0.68
N GLN A 265 1.85 33.64 0.54
CA GLN A 265 2.04 34.82 1.39
C GLN A 265 1.56 34.56 2.82
N ASP A 266 0.37 33.99 2.97
CA ASP A 266 -0.20 33.66 4.28
C ASP A 266 0.64 32.59 5.00
N TYR A 267 1.19 31.62 4.27
CA TYR A 267 2.13 30.62 4.79
C TYR A 267 3.40 31.27 5.35
N VAL A 268 4.03 32.16 4.59
CA VAL A 268 5.23 32.88 5.05
C VAL A 268 4.94 33.72 6.28
N ALA A 269 3.78 34.39 6.32
CA ALA A 269 3.37 35.18 7.48
C ALA A 269 3.16 34.30 8.72
N ALA A 270 2.39 33.21 8.61
CA ALA A 270 2.10 32.30 9.72
C ALA A 270 3.37 31.63 10.26
N VAL A 271 4.25 31.14 9.37
CA VAL A 271 5.52 30.53 9.76
C VAL A 271 6.43 31.54 10.48
N ARG A 272 6.51 32.78 10.00
CA ARG A 272 7.34 33.83 10.63
C ARG A 272 6.79 34.30 11.96
N ALA A 273 5.47 34.35 12.13
CA ALA A 273 4.84 34.67 13.41
C ALA A 273 5.24 33.67 14.50
N GLU A 274 5.59 32.45 14.10
CA GLU A 274 6.03 31.34 14.96
C GLU A 274 7.56 31.17 14.97
N GLY A 275 8.31 32.25 14.70
CA GLY A 275 9.78 32.28 14.75
C GLY A 275 10.48 31.63 13.53
N GLY A 276 9.72 31.18 12.53
CA GLY A 276 10.24 30.53 11.33
C GLY A 276 11.00 31.45 10.37
N LYS A 277 11.77 30.82 9.48
CA LYS A 277 12.67 31.51 8.55
C LYS A 277 12.16 31.58 7.10
N ALA A 278 10.90 31.21 6.87
CA ALA A 278 10.31 31.22 5.54
C ALA A 278 10.32 32.61 4.90
N THR A 279 10.54 32.65 3.60
CA THR A 279 10.45 33.84 2.76
C THR A 279 9.65 33.57 1.49
N LEU A 280 9.14 34.62 0.86
CA LEU A 280 8.47 34.48 -0.45
C LEU A 280 9.44 33.97 -1.53
N GLU A 281 10.74 34.24 -1.38
CA GLU A 281 11.76 33.73 -2.29
C GLU A 281 11.91 32.21 -2.17
N ASP A 282 11.85 31.66 -0.95
CA ASP A 282 11.85 30.22 -0.73
C ASP A 282 10.70 29.54 -1.48
N MET A 283 9.50 30.10 -1.33
CA MET A 283 8.30 29.59 -1.98
C MET A 283 8.40 29.72 -3.51
N ALA A 284 8.83 30.87 -4.02
CA ALA A 284 8.93 31.15 -5.46
C ALA A 284 9.96 30.27 -6.18
N ARG A 285 11.05 29.89 -5.50
CA ARG A 285 12.13 29.07 -6.06
C ARG A 285 11.84 27.57 -6.05
N TYR A 286 10.90 27.11 -5.24
CA TYR A 286 10.63 25.68 -5.11
C TYR A 286 10.21 25.05 -6.44
N ARG A 287 10.89 23.98 -6.86
CA ARG A 287 10.48 23.14 -7.99
C ARG A 287 10.67 21.67 -7.63
N PRO A 288 9.73 20.78 -8.02
CA PRO A 288 9.96 19.35 -7.94
C PRO A 288 11.01 18.93 -8.96
N VAL A 289 11.74 17.85 -8.69
CA VAL A 289 12.90 17.47 -9.50
C VAL A 289 12.61 16.22 -10.32
N TRP A 290 12.65 16.35 -11.64
CA TRP A 290 12.62 15.20 -12.53
C TRP A 290 13.99 14.51 -12.55
N ARG A 291 14.00 13.19 -12.39
CA ARG A 291 15.19 12.35 -12.42
C ARG A 291 14.98 11.13 -13.30
N LYS A 292 16.09 10.54 -13.74
CA LYS A 292 16.06 9.17 -14.24
C LYS A 292 15.80 8.23 -13.05
N PRO A 293 14.88 7.25 -13.17
CA PRO A 293 14.74 6.19 -12.16
C PRO A 293 16.06 5.48 -11.88
N ALA A 294 16.26 5.07 -10.63
CA ALA A 294 17.32 4.13 -10.29
C ALA A 294 16.93 2.74 -10.81
N GLU A 295 17.93 1.95 -11.25
CA GLU A 295 17.70 0.67 -11.92
C GLU A 295 18.50 -0.46 -11.27
N LEU A 296 17.87 -1.62 -11.10
CA LEU A 296 18.51 -2.87 -10.69
C LEU A 296 18.01 -4.04 -11.54
N LYS A 297 18.88 -5.00 -11.86
CA LYS A 297 18.45 -6.29 -12.42
C LYS A 297 18.20 -7.27 -11.29
N PHE A 298 17.00 -7.83 -11.22
CA PHE A 298 16.60 -8.78 -10.17
C PHE A 298 15.61 -9.79 -10.76
N ALA A 299 15.84 -11.09 -10.53
CA ALA A 299 14.97 -12.19 -10.98
C ALA A 299 14.49 -12.07 -12.45
N GLY A 300 15.42 -11.74 -13.36
CA GLY A 300 15.12 -11.56 -14.79
C GLY A 300 14.28 -10.32 -15.15
N ALA A 301 13.99 -9.46 -14.18
CA ALA A 301 13.33 -8.17 -14.35
C ALA A 301 14.31 -7.00 -14.17
N THR A 302 13.90 -5.83 -14.66
CA THR A 302 14.54 -4.53 -14.36
C THR A 302 13.65 -3.80 -13.38
N ILE A 303 14.11 -3.64 -12.15
CA ILE A 303 13.41 -2.90 -11.11
C ILE A 303 13.75 -1.43 -11.28
N LEU A 304 12.72 -0.61 -11.40
CA LEU A 304 12.79 0.84 -11.46
C LEU A 304 12.33 1.39 -10.11
N ALA A 305 13.16 2.19 -9.46
CA ALA A 305 12.82 2.90 -8.24
C ALA A 305 12.97 4.42 -8.45
N PRO A 306 12.42 5.26 -7.56
CA PRO A 306 12.53 6.70 -7.73
C PRO A 306 14.01 7.12 -7.83
N GLY A 307 14.26 8.15 -8.61
CA GLY A 307 15.62 8.64 -8.87
C GLY A 307 16.27 9.17 -7.60
N VAL A 308 17.57 8.90 -7.47
CA VAL A 308 18.35 9.24 -6.29
C VAL A 308 18.90 10.68 -6.36
N ALA A 309 18.84 11.38 -5.23
CA ALA A 309 19.71 12.50 -4.93
C ALA A 309 20.37 12.16 -3.60
N ARG A 310 21.70 11.98 -3.57
CA ARG A 310 22.44 11.71 -2.34
C ARG A 310 21.96 10.45 -1.59
N GLY A 311 21.80 9.32 -2.29
CA GLY A 311 21.70 7.98 -1.69
C GLY A 311 20.30 7.36 -1.51
N LEU A 312 19.19 8.07 -1.73
CA LEU A 312 17.84 7.55 -1.42
C LEU A 312 16.85 7.75 -2.57
N PRO A 313 16.13 6.69 -3.04
CA PRO A 313 15.64 5.51 -2.31
C PRO A 313 16.39 4.18 -2.57
N CYS A 314 17.72 4.15 -2.38
CA CYS A 314 18.49 2.92 -2.52
C CYS A 314 18.08 1.70 -1.65
N PRO A 315 17.45 1.82 -0.45
CA PRO A 315 17.30 0.67 0.46
C PRO A 315 16.58 -0.53 -0.18
N VAL A 316 15.50 -0.30 -0.93
CA VAL A 316 14.76 -1.39 -1.60
C VAL A 316 15.62 -2.06 -2.67
N LEU A 317 16.35 -1.28 -3.46
CA LEU A 317 17.21 -1.84 -4.50
C LEU A 317 18.40 -2.57 -3.88
N GLU A 318 19.00 -2.06 -2.81
CA GLU A 318 20.06 -2.76 -2.08
C GLU A 318 19.55 -4.07 -1.48
N GLN A 319 18.40 -4.04 -0.81
CA GLN A 319 17.74 -5.23 -0.25
C GLN A 319 17.52 -6.30 -1.33
N LEU A 320 16.99 -5.92 -2.50
CA LEU A 320 16.82 -6.83 -3.63
C LEU A 320 18.18 -7.30 -4.22
N ASN A 321 19.19 -6.44 -4.25
CA ASN A 321 20.54 -6.80 -4.70
C ASN A 321 21.16 -7.87 -3.77
N LEU A 322 21.03 -7.70 -2.45
CA LEU A 322 21.46 -8.69 -1.45
C LEU A 322 20.70 -10.01 -1.60
N LEU A 323 19.38 -9.95 -1.76
CA LEU A 323 18.52 -11.12 -2.00
C LEU A 323 18.89 -11.87 -3.29
N SER A 324 19.46 -11.20 -4.29
CA SER A 324 19.87 -11.85 -5.54
C SER A 324 20.96 -12.91 -5.33
N GLY A 325 21.75 -12.80 -4.26
CA GLY A 325 22.77 -13.80 -3.90
C GLY A 325 22.21 -15.07 -3.25
N ALA A 326 20.97 -15.04 -2.75
CA ALA A 326 20.40 -16.11 -1.94
C ALA A 326 19.72 -17.25 -2.73
N LYS A 327 19.65 -17.16 -4.07
CA LYS A 327 18.98 -18.14 -4.95
C LYS A 327 17.56 -18.48 -4.47
N LEU A 328 16.74 -17.45 -4.25
CA LEU A 328 15.40 -17.56 -3.66
C LEU A 328 14.46 -18.52 -4.41
N ASP A 329 14.67 -18.72 -5.71
CA ASP A 329 13.92 -19.65 -6.56
C ASP A 329 14.11 -21.13 -6.18
N SER A 330 15.18 -21.44 -5.44
CA SER A 330 15.46 -22.78 -4.89
C SER A 330 14.98 -22.98 -3.46
N LEU A 331 14.44 -21.93 -2.83
CA LEU A 331 13.98 -21.95 -1.44
C LEU A 331 12.45 -21.89 -1.35
N GLY A 332 11.91 -22.38 -0.24
CA GLY A 332 10.50 -22.23 0.10
C GLY A 332 10.12 -20.80 0.48
N ALA A 333 8.83 -20.62 0.81
CA ALA A 333 8.35 -19.33 1.31
C ALA A 333 9.03 -18.94 2.63
N TYR A 334 9.42 -17.68 2.80
CA TYR A 334 10.20 -17.24 3.97
C TYR A 334 9.51 -17.51 5.33
N TRP A 335 8.18 -17.65 5.35
CA TRP A 335 7.42 -17.96 6.57
C TRP A 335 7.27 -19.47 6.84
N ARG A 336 7.90 -20.31 6.00
CA ARG A 336 7.88 -21.78 6.10
C ARG A 336 9.27 -22.41 5.94
N ASP A 337 10.22 -21.70 5.35
CA ASP A 337 11.58 -22.14 5.10
C ASP A 337 12.57 -21.27 5.92
N PRO A 338 13.25 -21.84 6.93
CA PRO A 338 14.20 -21.11 7.75
C PRO A 338 15.38 -20.50 6.97
N ALA A 339 15.83 -21.14 5.88
CA ALA A 339 16.92 -20.62 5.06
C ALA A 339 16.46 -19.40 4.26
N ALA A 340 15.23 -19.43 3.73
CA ALA A 340 14.62 -18.23 3.14
C ALA A 340 14.42 -17.14 4.18
N PHE A 341 13.89 -17.47 5.37
CA PHE A 341 13.73 -16.50 6.46
C PHE A 341 15.03 -15.80 6.82
N GLU A 342 16.12 -16.55 6.95
CA GLU A 342 17.45 -16.02 7.23
C GLU A 342 17.93 -15.09 6.09
N ALA A 343 17.79 -15.50 4.84
CA ALA A 343 18.16 -14.69 3.68
C ALA A 343 17.40 -13.35 3.65
N TYR A 344 16.08 -13.39 3.81
CA TYR A 344 15.25 -12.19 3.88
C TYR A 344 15.64 -11.32 5.07
N THR A 345 15.72 -11.87 6.27
CA THR A 345 16.04 -11.12 7.48
C THR A 345 17.40 -10.44 7.41
N ARG A 346 18.43 -11.13 6.89
CA ARG A 346 19.76 -10.53 6.71
C ARG A 346 19.74 -9.41 5.66
N ALA A 347 19.12 -9.64 4.50
CA ALA A 347 19.05 -8.66 3.42
C ALA A 347 18.20 -7.43 3.78
N LEU A 348 17.11 -7.64 4.52
CA LEU A 348 16.14 -6.62 4.91
C LEU A 348 16.48 -5.92 6.23
N SER A 349 17.60 -6.32 6.86
CA SER A 349 18.11 -5.73 8.09
C SER A 349 18.44 -4.26 7.96
N TRP A 350 18.65 -3.78 6.73
CA TRP A 350 19.00 -2.39 6.44
C TRP A 350 17.76 -1.51 6.33
N THR A 351 17.77 -0.40 7.06
CA THR A 351 16.59 0.41 7.32
C THR A 351 16.80 1.86 6.90
N PHE A 352 15.74 2.65 7.02
CA PHE A 352 15.79 4.10 6.86
C PHE A 352 16.88 4.76 7.71
N LEU A 353 16.97 4.40 8.99
CA LEU A 353 17.90 5.06 9.93
C LEU A 353 19.36 4.76 9.58
N ASP A 354 19.64 3.56 9.06
CA ASP A 354 20.97 3.17 8.61
C ASP A 354 21.45 4.08 7.49
N TYR A 355 20.59 4.31 6.50
CA TYR A 355 20.85 5.26 5.44
C TYR A 355 20.93 6.70 5.91
N LEU A 356 20.06 7.14 6.84
CA LEU A 356 20.11 8.52 7.33
C LEU A 356 21.44 8.80 8.05
N ALA A 357 21.93 7.84 8.82
CA ALA A 357 23.23 7.94 9.50
C ALA A 357 24.37 8.02 8.46
N GLU A 358 24.34 7.15 7.45
CA GLU A 358 25.36 7.12 6.40
C GLU A 358 25.36 8.37 5.52
N THR A 359 24.18 8.85 5.08
CA THR A 359 24.05 10.09 4.31
C THR A 359 24.48 11.32 5.12
N SER A 360 24.27 11.29 6.43
CA SER A 360 24.71 12.35 7.33
C SER A 360 26.23 12.33 7.55
N ALA A 361 26.84 11.14 7.59
CA ALA A 361 28.29 10.96 7.72
C ALA A 361 29.05 11.29 6.42
N GLN A 362 28.38 11.23 5.27
CA GLN A 362 28.94 11.57 3.96
C GLN A 362 28.14 12.70 3.27
N PRO A 363 28.14 13.94 3.79
CA PRO A 363 27.37 15.06 3.23
C PRO A 363 27.68 15.33 1.75
N ASP A 364 28.95 15.16 1.39
CA ASP A 364 29.51 15.36 0.06
C ASP A 364 29.79 14.04 -0.68
N GLY A 365 29.43 12.91 -0.05
CA GLY A 365 29.50 11.59 -0.68
C GLY A 365 28.58 11.58 -1.89
N GLY A 366 29.11 11.10 -3.02
CA GLY A 366 28.37 11.05 -4.28
C GLY A 366 27.14 10.14 -4.25
N ASP A 367 26.83 9.52 -5.38
CA ASP A 367 25.69 8.62 -5.46
C ASP A 367 25.97 7.28 -4.74
N MET A 368 25.74 7.23 -3.42
CA MET A 368 25.92 6.03 -2.58
C MET A 368 25.10 4.83 -3.08
N CYS A 369 23.99 5.09 -3.76
CA CYS A 369 23.18 4.05 -4.36
C CYS A 369 24.01 3.22 -5.35
N ARG A 370 24.84 3.87 -6.16
CA ARG A 370 25.65 3.20 -7.16
C ARG A 370 26.66 2.21 -6.57
N SER A 371 27.20 2.47 -5.38
CA SER A 371 28.08 1.51 -4.69
C SER A 371 27.33 0.30 -4.16
N HIS A 372 26.13 0.51 -3.61
CA HIS A 372 25.35 -0.54 -2.93
C HIS A 372 24.69 -1.50 -3.93
N LEU A 373 24.48 -1.05 -5.17
CA LEU A 373 23.92 -1.86 -6.26
C LEU A 373 24.95 -2.67 -7.04
N LYS A 374 26.22 -2.70 -6.60
CA LYS A 374 27.23 -3.57 -7.21
C LYS A 374 26.95 -5.03 -6.82
N PRO A 375 27.09 -6.00 -7.74
CA PRO A 375 27.04 -7.42 -7.39
C PRO A 375 28.07 -7.76 -6.32
N GLY A 376 27.67 -8.56 -5.32
CA GLY A 376 28.54 -8.93 -4.20
C GLY A 376 28.82 -7.82 -3.19
N TYR A 377 28.09 -6.71 -3.25
CA TYR A 377 28.13 -5.70 -2.19
C TYR A 377 27.65 -6.31 -0.87
N GLU A 378 28.41 -6.08 0.20
CA GLU A 378 28.02 -6.39 1.57
C GLU A 378 28.13 -5.11 2.39
N PRO A 379 27.03 -4.59 2.97
CA PRO A 379 27.10 -3.40 3.79
C PRO A 379 28.04 -3.60 4.98
N PRO A 380 28.86 -2.59 5.34
CA PRO A 380 29.79 -2.69 6.46
C PRO A 380 29.15 -3.10 7.79
N ALA A 381 27.88 -2.76 8.05
CA ALA A 381 27.21 -3.18 9.29
C ALA A 381 26.78 -4.66 9.31
N LEU A 382 26.73 -5.36 8.16
CA LEU A 382 26.68 -6.84 8.17
C LEU A 382 28.02 -7.45 8.62
N ARG A 383 29.12 -6.68 8.54
CA ARG A 383 30.47 -7.09 8.97
C ARG A 383 30.80 -6.67 10.41
N SER A 384 30.08 -5.71 10.98
CA SER A 384 30.34 -5.20 12.32
C SER A 384 29.13 -5.39 13.25
N THR A 385 29.36 -6.02 14.41
CA THR A 385 28.45 -5.98 15.57
C THR A 385 28.45 -4.62 16.28
N ALA A 386 29.11 -3.61 15.70
CA ALA A 386 29.27 -2.30 16.31
C ALA A 386 27.93 -1.55 16.37
N ALA A 387 27.56 -1.20 17.60
CA ALA A 387 26.33 -0.54 17.98
C ALA A 387 26.03 0.70 17.13
N MET A 388 24.84 0.74 16.54
CA MET A 388 24.19 2.03 16.36
C MET A 388 23.85 2.61 17.73
N ALA A 389 23.91 3.95 17.84
CA ALA A 389 23.47 4.62 19.06
C ALA A 389 22.07 4.12 19.44
N PRO A 390 21.82 3.78 20.72
CA PRO A 390 20.52 3.30 21.16
C PRO A 390 19.45 4.33 20.78
N SER A 391 18.46 3.91 19.99
CA SER A 391 17.17 4.59 19.98
C SER A 391 16.47 4.22 21.29
N ASP A 392 16.18 5.21 22.13
CA ASP A 392 15.37 4.99 23.35
C ASP A 392 14.11 4.19 22.97
N PRO A 393 13.88 2.98 23.54
CA PRO A 393 12.85 2.03 23.13
C PRO A 393 11.43 2.47 23.49
N LYS A 394 11.20 3.72 23.86
CA LYS A 394 9.87 4.31 23.80
C LYS A 394 9.45 4.40 22.33
N VAL A 395 9.04 3.27 21.76
CA VAL A 395 8.32 3.20 20.49
C VAL A 395 6.93 3.78 20.78
N SER A 396 6.63 4.98 20.28
CA SER A 396 5.28 5.52 20.45
C SER A 396 4.28 4.62 19.75
N ASN A 397 3.09 4.53 20.33
CA ASN A 397 1.89 4.03 19.68
C ASN A 397 1.37 4.94 18.55
N ASN A 398 2.18 5.87 18.02
CA ASN A 398 1.79 6.59 16.82
C ASN A 398 2.00 5.64 15.64
N PRO A 399 0.94 5.21 14.93
CA PRO A 399 1.10 4.31 13.81
C PRO A 399 2.01 4.98 12.76
N ALA A 400 2.78 4.21 12.02
CA ALA A 400 3.53 4.79 10.93
C ALA A 400 2.63 5.02 9.73
N HIS A 401 2.65 6.26 9.22
CA HIS A 401 1.63 6.75 8.29
C HIS A 401 2.25 7.26 6.99
N THR A 402 1.62 6.93 5.86
CA THR A 402 1.95 7.35 4.48
C THR A 402 0.81 6.83 3.60
N ALA A 403 0.65 7.32 2.37
CA ALA A 403 -0.21 6.69 1.37
C ALA A 403 0.55 6.30 0.10
N SER A 404 0.24 5.13 -0.45
CA SER A 404 0.70 4.69 -1.75
C SER A 404 -0.46 4.53 -2.72
N VAL A 405 -0.23 4.89 -3.97
CA VAL A 405 -1.18 4.86 -5.08
C VAL A 405 -0.49 4.23 -6.29
N ILE A 406 -1.10 3.19 -6.86
CA ILE A 406 -0.65 2.55 -8.08
C ILE A 406 -1.81 2.55 -9.08
N VAL A 407 -1.56 3.12 -10.25
CA VAL A 407 -2.55 3.17 -11.32
C VAL A 407 -1.96 2.59 -12.61
N VAL A 408 -2.74 1.76 -13.28
CA VAL A 408 -2.51 1.36 -14.68
C VAL A 408 -3.67 1.86 -15.51
N ASP A 409 -3.37 2.60 -16.59
CA ASP A 409 -4.39 3.09 -17.52
C ASP A 409 -4.52 2.22 -18.78
N ARG A 410 -5.55 2.51 -19.60
CA ARG A 410 -5.86 1.76 -20.83
C ARG A 410 -4.78 1.82 -21.91
N TRP A 411 -3.83 2.75 -21.79
CA TRP A 411 -2.70 2.88 -22.71
C TRP A 411 -1.49 2.09 -22.22
N GLY A 412 -1.57 1.48 -21.02
CA GLY A 412 -0.50 0.73 -20.39
C GLY A 412 0.49 1.60 -19.62
N ASN A 413 0.18 2.89 -19.39
CA ASN A 413 1.01 3.70 -18.51
C ASN A 413 0.83 3.23 -17.07
N VAL A 414 1.90 3.33 -16.28
CA VAL A 414 1.88 2.94 -14.87
C VAL A 414 2.38 4.11 -14.04
N ALA A 415 1.56 4.57 -13.09
CA ALA A 415 1.93 5.57 -12.10
C ALA A 415 2.02 4.89 -10.73
N ALA A 416 3.23 4.83 -10.15
CA ALA A 416 3.44 4.40 -8.78
C ALA A 416 3.88 5.61 -7.96
N LEU A 417 2.94 6.17 -7.19
CA LEU A 417 3.05 7.41 -6.42
C LEU A 417 2.95 7.09 -4.94
N THR A 418 3.83 7.64 -4.13
CA THR A 418 3.71 7.59 -2.67
C THR A 418 3.82 9.00 -2.13
N HIS A 419 3.02 9.34 -1.12
CA HIS A 419 2.97 10.68 -0.51
C HIS A 419 2.72 10.63 1.01
N THR A 420 3.19 11.65 1.72
CA THR A 420 3.21 11.69 3.20
C THR A 420 3.48 13.10 3.72
N ILE A 421 3.22 13.33 5.00
CA ILE A 421 3.78 14.47 5.75
C ILE A 421 5.13 14.16 6.41
N ASN A 422 5.47 12.87 6.56
CA ASN A 422 6.71 12.37 7.15
C ASN A 422 6.98 12.85 8.59
N THR A 423 5.91 13.05 9.36
CA THR A 423 5.91 13.51 10.76
C THR A 423 4.81 12.79 11.53
N VAL A 424 4.63 13.13 12.81
CA VAL A 424 3.43 12.77 13.57
C VAL A 424 2.17 13.40 12.95
N ASN A 425 0.97 12.92 13.34
CA ASN A 425 -0.29 13.39 12.77
C ASN A 425 -0.44 14.93 12.87
N TRP A 426 -0.60 15.59 11.72
CA TRP A 426 -0.58 17.05 11.51
C TRP A 426 0.72 17.79 11.92
N GLY A 427 1.68 17.10 12.51
CA GLY A 427 2.89 17.68 13.10
C GLY A 427 2.65 18.42 14.42
N ASP A 428 3.74 18.84 15.08
CA ASP A 428 3.72 19.54 16.37
C ASP A 428 3.42 21.04 16.26
N THR A 429 3.35 21.59 15.04
CA THR A 429 3.33 23.05 14.86
C THR A 429 2.01 23.68 15.30
N GLY A 430 0.87 23.03 15.08
CA GLY A 430 -0.45 23.65 15.23
C GLY A 430 -0.73 24.78 14.21
N ILE A 431 0.16 25.05 13.25
CA ILE A 431 -0.03 26.06 12.22
C ILE A 431 -0.98 25.52 11.15
N VAL A 432 -2.00 26.31 10.78
CA VAL A 432 -2.93 25.99 9.68
C VAL A 432 -3.04 27.20 8.76
N VAL A 433 -2.93 26.97 7.45
CA VAL A 433 -3.01 28.02 6.43
C VAL A 433 -4.10 27.65 5.42
N GLY A 434 -5.19 28.43 5.37
CA GLY A 434 -6.29 28.19 4.42
C GLY A 434 -6.87 26.77 4.50
N GLY A 435 -7.04 26.25 5.71
CA GLY A 435 -7.50 24.87 5.95
C GLY A 435 -6.47 23.77 5.73
N VAL A 436 -5.19 24.11 5.52
CA VAL A 436 -4.08 23.15 5.35
C VAL A 436 -3.17 23.16 6.59
N PRO A 437 -3.16 22.09 7.41
CA PRO A 437 -2.20 21.95 8.50
C PRO A 437 -0.75 21.81 8.01
N ILE A 438 0.18 22.47 8.70
CA ILE A 438 1.60 22.52 8.33
C ILE A 438 2.43 21.65 9.27
N SER A 439 3.14 20.66 8.71
CA SER A 439 3.97 19.76 9.51
C SER A 439 5.33 20.33 9.91
N ASP A 440 5.97 19.67 10.86
CA ASP A 440 7.25 19.98 11.49
C ASP A 440 8.43 19.21 10.86
N ALA A 441 8.39 18.95 9.55
CA ALA A 441 9.37 18.13 8.84
C ALA A 441 10.83 18.60 8.99
N GLY A 442 11.08 19.89 9.17
CA GLY A 442 12.41 20.45 9.41
C GLY A 442 13.05 19.93 10.69
N ALA A 443 12.24 19.65 11.72
CA ALA A 443 12.72 19.06 12.96
C ALA A 443 13.23 17.62 12.75
N SER A 444 12.55 16.85 11.88
CA SER A 444 12.97 15.50 11.47
C SER A 444 14.32 15.46 10.74
N PHE A 445 14.69 16.55 10.07
CA PHE A 445 15.91 16.64 9.25
C PHE A 445 17.00 17.52 9.85
N ARG A 446 16.84 18.04 11.07
CA ARG A 446 17.78 18.99 11.71
C ARG A 446 19.24 18.53 11.78
N ASN A 447 19.46 17.22 11.84
CA ASN A 447 20.81 16.62 11.89
C ASN A 447 21.38 16.33 10.51
N HIS A 448 20.57 16.46 9.46
CA HIS A 448 20.94 16.15 8.09
C HIS A 448 21.57 17.38 7.40
N PRO A 449 22.75 17.26 6.78
CA PRO A 449 23.43 18.38 6.14
C PRO A 449 22.59 19.08 5.05
N ALA A 450 21.78 18.32 4.31
CA ALA A 450 20.90 18.84 3.28
C ALA A 450 19.69 19.64 3.80
N ALA A 451 19.51 19.76 5.13
CA ALA A 451 18.55 20.66 5.73
C ALA A 451 19.07 22.11 5.82
N LYS A 452 20.32 22.38 5.43
CA LYS A 452 20.87 23.75 5.39
C LYS A 452 20.40 24.48 4.13
N GLY A 453 20.01 25.75 4.28
CA GLY A 453 19.90 26.80 3.25
C GLY A 453 19.55 26.34 1.84
N GLY A 454 18.26 26.30 1.48
CA GLY A 454 17.81 25.90 0.14
C GLY A 454 18.07 24.42 -0.22
N GLY A 455 18.69 23.66 0.69
CA GLY A 455 18.94 22.24 0.54
C GLY A 455 17.65 21.43 0.51
N ARG A 456 17.77 20.19 0.03
CA ARG A 456 16.66 19.24 -0.08
C ARG A 456 17.02 17.99 0.72
N PRO A 457 16.47 17.84 1.94
CA PRO A 457 16.63 16.61 2.69
C PRO A 457 16.13 15.40 1.89
N PRO A 458 16.68 14.20 2.15
CA PRO A 458 16.27 13.01 1.45
C PRO A 458 14.80 12.69 1.70
N ASN A 459 14.16 12.12 0.68
CA ASN A 459 12.79 11.66 0.71
C ASN A 459 12.76 10.12 0.56
N PHE A 460 12.18 9.43 1.53
CA PHE A 460 12.32 7.99 1.77
C PHE A 460 11.34 7.11 0.98
N LEU A 461 10.39 7.75 0.30
CA LEU A 461 9.34 7.05 -0.41
C LEU A 461 9.90 6.24 -1.59
N SER A 462 9.46 4.97 -1.72
CA SER A 462 10.05 3.98 -2.63
C SER A 462 9.05 3.19 -3.46
N PRO A 463 8.10 3.82 -4.17
CA PRO A 463 7.25 3.10 -5.12
C PRO A 463 8.08 2.59 -6.30
N ILE A 464 8.03 1.29 -6.60
CA ILE A 464 8.80 0.65 -7.66
C ILE A 464 7.92 0.14 -8.80
N ILE A 465 8.53 0.01 -9.99
CA ILE A 465 7.96 -0.68 -11.15
C ILE A 465 8.98 -1.70 -11.66
N ALA A 466 8.58 -2.96 -11.79
CA ALA A 466 9.39 -4.00 -12.41
C ALA A 466 9.02 -4.18 -13.88
N LEU A 467 10.04 -4.19 -14.75
CA LEU A 467 9.91 -4.45 -16.17
C LEU A 467 10.49 -5.81 -16.55
N ARG A 468 9.75 -6.63 -17.29
CA ARG A 468 10.28 -7.83 -17.97
C ARG A 468 10.23 -7.61 -19.46
N ARG A 469 11.39 -7.74 -20.13
CA ARG A 469 11.55 -7.46 -21.59
C ARG A 469 11.02 -6.06 -21.98
N GLY A 470 11.27 -5.07 -21.13
CA GLY A 470 10.88 -3.67 -21.37
C GLY A 470 9.39 -3.34 -21.15
N LYS A 471 8.57 -4.30 -20.69
CA LYS A 471 7.15 -4.09 -20.36
C LYS A 471 6.92 -4.22 -18.85
N PRO A 472 6.04 -3.40 -18.23
CA PRO A 472 5.67 -3.56 -16.83
C PRO A 472 5.08 -4.93 -16.55
N VAL A 473 5.48 -5.54 -15.43
CA VAL A 473 4.91 -6.81 -14.93
C VAL A 473 4.48 -6.74 -13.48
N LEU A 474 5.01 -5.79 -12.71
CA LEU A 474 4.68 -5.58 -11.31
C LEU A 474 4.93 -4.11 -10.97
N ALA A 475 4.06 -3.52 -10.16
CA ALA A 475 4.31 -2.28 -9.44
C ALA A 475 4.02 -2.50 -7.96
N VAL A 476 4.85 -1.94 -7.09
CA VAL A 476 4.74 -2.11 -5.64
C VAL A 476 4.97 -0.77 -4.94
N GLY A 477 4.14 -0.49 -3.94
CA GLY A 477 4.34 0.59 -2.97
C GLY A 477 4.02 0.06 -1.59
N ALA A 478 4.57 0.68 -0.55
CA ALA A 478 4.22 0.35 0.82
C ALA A 478 4.27 1.60 1.70
N VAL A 479 3.59 1.51 2.83
CA VAL A 479 3.50 2.56 3.85
C VAL A 479 3.89 1.97 5.21
N GLY A 480 4.20 2.80 6.20
CA GLY A 480 4.61 2.36 7.53
C GLY A 480 6.13 2.31 7.74
N LEU A 481 6.60 1.99 8.95
CA LEU A 481 8.03 1.98 9.26
C LEU A 481 8.78 0.95 8.41
N SER A 482 8.21 -0.24 8.29
CA SER A 482 8.79 -1.34 7.53
C SER A 482 8.51 -1.25 6.02
N HIS A 483 8.22 -0.07 5.46
CA HIS A 483 7.84 0.07 4.05
C HIS A 483 8.91 -0.43 3.07
N TYR A 484 10.21 -0.24 3.35
CA TYR A 484 11.27 -0.77 2.48
C TYR A 484 11.27 -2.30 2.46
N GLN A 485 11.24 -2.91 3.66
CA GLN A 485 11.16 -4.35 3.84
C GLN A 485 9.95 -4.90 3.10
N GLU A 486 8.81 -4.22 3.21
CA GLU A 486 7.56 -4.65 2.60
C GLU A 486 7.61 -4.57 1.07
N VAL A 487 8.12 -3.48 0.50
CA VAL A 487 8.30 -3.37 -0.96
C VAL A 487 9.24 -4.46 -1.48
N ALA A 488 10.38 -4.68 -0.82
CA ALA A 488 11.35 -5.70 -1.21
C ALA A 488 10.80 -7.13 -1.06
N ARG A 489 10.07 -7.40 0.04
CA ARG A 489 9.41 -8.68 0.33
C ARG A 489 8.40 -9.04 -0.75
N LEU A 490 7.51 -8.10 -1.08
CA LEU A 490 6.51 -8.30 -2.13
C LEU A 490 7.14 -8.51 -3.51
N ALA A 491 8.12 -7.68 -3.87
CA ALA A 491 8.82 -7.81 -5.14
C ALA A 491 9.58 -9.13 -5.26
N ALA A 492 10.28 -9.56 -4.22
CA ALA A 492 11.02 -10.82 -4.21
C ALA A 492 10.10 -12.04 -4.26
N GLY A 493 9.05 -12.06 -3.44
CA GLY A 493 8.07 -13.14 -3.41
C GLY A 493 7.41 -13.36 -4.77
N ILE A 494 6.98 -12.29 -5.45
CA ILE A 494 6.37 -12.39 -6.78
C ILE A 494 7.39 -12.69 -7.88
N LEU A 495 8.53 -11.98 -7.92
CA LEU A 495 9.42 -12.06 -9.08
C LEU A 495 10.38 -13.24 -9.04
N ALA A 496 10.87 -13.61 -7.85
CA ALA A 496 11.88 -14.65 -7.67
C ALA A 496 11.27 -16.00 -7.25
N GLN A 497 10.18 -16.00 -6.48
CA GLN A 497 9.60 -17.22 -5.90
C GLN A 497 8.21 -17.57 -6.48
N ASP A 498 7.68 -16.76 -7.42
CA ASP A 498 6.38 -16.95 -8.05
C ASP A 498 5.24 -17.22 -7.05
N GLN A 499 5.27 -16.53 -5.91
CA GLN A 499 4.32 -16.74 -4.83
C GLN A 499 2.93 -16.22 -5.20
N ASP A 500 1.91 -16.88 -4.66
CA ASP A 500 0.54 -16.40 -4.77
C ASP A 500 0.41 -15.01 -4.10
N PRO A 501 -0.13 -14.00 -4.81
CA PRO A 501 -0.34 -12.65 -4.31
C PRO A 501 -1.06 -12.54 -2.97
N ILE A 502 -2.10 -13.35 -2.77
CA ILE A 502 -2.92 -13.28 -1.56
C ILE A 502 -2.20 -13.97 -0.41
N ALA A 503 -1.64 -15.16 -0.65
CA ALA A 503 -0.82 -15.84 0.35
C ALA A 503 0.36 -14.98 0.81
N LEU A 504 0.98 -14.22 -0.11
CA LEU A 504 2.08 -13.32 0.20
C LEU A 504 1.64 -12.09 0.99
N GLN A 505 0.49 -11.50 0.66
CA GLN A 505 -0.08 -10.39 1.44
C GLN A 505 -0.56 -10.84 2.83
N GLU A 506 -1.01 -12.08 2.98
CA GLU A 506 -1.44 -12.67 4.26
C GLU A 506 -0.27 -13.25 5.10
N ALA A 507 0.90 -13.40 4.49
CA ALA A 507 2.08 -13.93 5.19
C ALA A 507 2.53 -13.01 6.34
N PRO A 508 3.16 -13.57 7.40
CA PRO A 508 3.69 -12.79 8.52
C PRO A 508 4.63 -11.68 8.04
N THR A 509 4.31 -10.41 8.29
CA THR A 509 5.13 -9.29 7.80
C THR A 509 6.54 -9.34 8.37
N LEU A 510 7.52 -9.01 7.53
CA LEU A 510 8.90 -8.78 7.98
C LEU A 510 9.03 -7.36 8.51
N LEU A 511 9.31 -7.26 9.80
CA LEU A 511 9.34 -6.00 10.52
C LEU A 511 10.74 -5.39 10.48
N GLN A 512 10.80 -4.08 10.54
CA GLN A 512 12.04 -3.34 10.76
C GLN A 512 12.74 -3.86 12.02
N HIS A 513 14.04 -4.17 11.88
CA HIS A 513 14.85 -4.64 13.00
C HIS A 513 14.94 -3.56 14.08
N GLN A 514 14.84 -3.97 15.33
CA GLN A 514 14.88 -3.08 16.49
C GLN A 514 16.26 -3.09 17.13
N VAL A 515 16.69 -1.94 17.63
CA VAL A 515 17.94 -1.84 18.39
C VAL A 515 17.57 -1.82 19.87
N SER A 516 18.03 -2.81 20.63
CA SER A 516 17.86 -2.89 22.08
C SER A 516 19.23 -2.77 22.78
N SER A 517 19.23 -2.19 23.97
CA SER A 517 20.41 -2.11 24.84
C SER A 517 20.24 -3.06 26.03
N GLY A 518 21.22 -3.93 26.27
CA GLY A 518 21.23 -4.83 27.40
C GLY A 518 22.61 -4.95 28.07
N PRO A 519 22.73 -5.75 29.15
CA PRO A 519 23.99 -5.94 29.88
C PRO A 519 25.14 -6.48 29.01
N ALA A 520 24.80 -7.19 27.93
CA ALA A 520 25.75 -7.74 26.95
C ALA A 520 26.10 -6.77 25.80
N GLY A 521 25.61 -5.53 25.85
CA GLY A 521 25.80 -4.52 24.80
C GLY A 521 24.53 -4.21 24.01
N VAL A 522 24.70 -3.58 22.85
CA VAL A 522 23.61 -3.22 21.94
C VAL A 522 23.38 -4.36 20.95
N VAL A 523 22.16 -4.85 20.86
CA VAL A 523 21.76 -5.95 19.97
C VAL A 523 20.75 -5.43 18.95
N ARG A 524 20.92 -5.81 17.69
CA ARG A 524 19.90 -5.62 16.66
C ARG A 524 19.01 -6.86 16.63
N GLU A 525 17.82 -6.74 17.21
CA GLU A 525 16.82 -7.80 17.30
C GLU A 525 15.96 -7.85 16.03
N ILE A 526 15.49 -9.06 15.71
CA ILE A 526 14.57 -9.35 14.61
C ILE A 526 13.18 -9.59 15.22
N PRO A 527 12.30 -8.57 15.23
CA PRO A 527 10.97 -8.73 15.79
C PRO A 527 10.11 -9.62 14.89
N MET A 528 9.50 -10.65 15.49
CA MET A 528 8.61 -11.60 14.83
C MET A 528 7.21 -11.48 15.42
N PRO A 529 6.16 -11.30 14.61
CA PRO A 529 4.79 -11.30 15.13
C PRO A 529 4.49 -12.60 15.90
N SER A 530 4.15 -12.49 17.18
CA SER A 530 3.90 -13.67 18.02
C SER A 530 2.65 -14.43 17.53
N GLY A 531 2.76 -15.75 17.50
CA GLY A 531 1.70 -16.64 17.00
C GLY A 531 1.53 -16.65 15.47
N ALA A 532 2.42 -15.99 14.72
CA ALA A 532 2.33 -15.89 13.26
C ALA A 532 3.01 -17.01 12.48
N TYR A 533 3.89 -17.75 13.15
CA TYR A 533 4.71 -18.77 12.53
C TYR A 533 4.42 -20.13 13.16
N ASP A 534 4.67 -21.19 12.37
CA ASP A 534 4.58 -22.55 12.85
C ASP A 534 5.58 -22.80 14.00
N PRO A 535 5.21 -23.52 15.08
CA PRO A 535 6.10 -23.79 16.22
C PRO A 535 7.40 -24.52 15.86
N ASP A 536 7.37 -25.44 14.89
CA ASP A 536 8.55 -26.19 14.47
C ASP A 536 9.50 -25.26 13.69
N PHE A 537 8.94 -24.42 12.81
CA PHE A 537 9.69 -23.36 12.13
C PHE A 537 10.35 -22.42 13.14
N LEU A 538 9.61 -21.96 14.15
CA LEU A 538 10.15 -21.06 15.19
C LEU A 538 11.28 -21.72 15.98
N THR A 539 11.18 -23.02 16.24
CA THR A 539 12.23 -23.79 16.92
C THR A 539 13.52 -23.79 16.11
N VAL A 540 13.44 -24.06 14.80
CA VAL A 540 14.61 -24.04 13.92
C VAL A 540 15.20 -22.63 13.80
N VAL A 541 14.36 -21.60 13.65
CA VAL A 541 14.83 -20.21 13.58
C VAL A 541 15.52 -19.80 14.88
N LYS A 542 14.99 -20.14 16.05
CA LYS A 542 15.63 -19.85 17.35
C LYS A 542 16.96 -20.58 17.52
N GLN A 543 17.13 -21.76 16.91
CA GLN A 543 18.37 -22.52 16.91
C GLN A 543 19.42 -22.02 15.89
N SER A 544 19.02 -21.21 14.91
CA SER A 544 19.92 -20.67 13.87
C SER A 544 20.96 -19.66 14.40
N GLY A 545 20.78 -19.15 15.62
CA GLY A 545 21.62 -18.09 16.20
C GLY A 545 21.22 -16.68 15.77
N LEU A 546 20.15 -16.51 14.98
CA LEU A 546 19.57 -15.20 14.70
C LEU A 546 18.96 -14.58 15.99
N PRO A 547 19.17 -13.28 16.26
CA PRO A 547 18.63 -12.60 17.45
C PRO A 547 17.12 -12.29 17.30
N VAL A 548 16.30 -13.32 17.17
CA VAL A 548 14.85 -13.20 16.99
C VAL A 548 14.13 -12.95 18.32
N ARG A 549 13.08 -12.11 18.28
CA ARG A 549 12.21 -11.84 19.43
C ARG A 549 10.76 -11.79 19.00
N GLU A 550 9.90 -12.56 19.67
CA GLU A 550 8.46 -12.47 19.44
C GLU A 550 7.88 -11.16 20.01
N VAL A 551 7.03 -10.50 19.24
CA VAL A 551 6.41 -9.21 19.58
C VAL A 551 4.88 -9.29 19.52
N GLY A 552 4.23 -8.54 20.41
CA GLY A 552 2.77 -8.42 20.47
C GLY A 552 2.18 -7.62 19.32
N ARG A 553 0.85 -7.75 19.15
CA ARG A 553 0.08 -7.11 18.07
C ARG A 553 0.16 -5.59 18.04
N ASP A 554 0.35 -4.97 19.19
CA ASP A 554 0.54 -3.53 19.38
C ASP A 554 1.82 -3.06 18.65
N ILE A 555 2.95 -3.72 18.92
CA ILE A 555 4.22 -3.41 18.27
C ILE A 555 4.14 -3.72 16.77
N VAL A 556 3.55 -4.86 16.39
CA VAL A 556 3.35 -5.23 14.98
C VAL A 556 2.51 -4.17 14.27
N GLY A 557 1.38 -3.76 14.85
CA GLY A 557 0.49 -2.74 14.27
C GLY A 557 1.17 -1.39 14.06
N ALA A 558 2.03 -0.98 15.00
CA ALA A 558 2.75 0.29 14.92
C ALA A 558 3.92 0.28 13.90
N THR A 559 4.54 -0.88 13.70
CA THR A 559 5.81 -0.98 12.94
C THR A 559 5.66 -1.62 11.56
N LYS A 560 4.60 -2.39 11.31
CA LYS A 560 4.42 -3.12 10.05
C LYS A 560 4.39 -2.19 8.84
N GLY A 561 4.85 -2.73 7.72
CA GLY A 561 4.53 -2.18 6.41
C GLY A 561 3.10 -2.56 6.02
N THR A 562 2.39 -1.68 5.31
CA THR A 562 1.19 -2.05 4.56
C THR A 562 1.50 -1.93 3.08
N GLY A 563 1.60 -3.08 2.41
CA GLY A 563 2.01 -3.19 1.03
C GLY A 563 0.83 -3.19 0.05
N LEU A 564 1.03 -2.52 -1.08
CA LEU A 564 0.12 -2.41 -2.20
C LEU A 564 0.86 -2.88 -3.45
N MET A 565 0.29 -3.83 -4.19
CA MET A 565 0.90 -4.29 -5.44
C MET A 565 -0.10 -4.50 -6.56
N VAL A 566 0.35 -4.20 -7.78
CA VAL A 566 -0.37 -4.45 -9.02
C VAL A 566 0.50 -5.32 -9.92
N GLN A 567 0.06 -6.54 -10.18
CA GLN A 567 0.61 -7.41 -11.22
C GLN A 567 -0.03 -7.08 -12.56
N ILE A 568 0.81 -7.10 -13.60
CA ILE A 568 0.44 -6.75 -14.96
C ILE A 568 0.83 -7.96 -15.82
N ASP A 569 -0.14 -8.69 -16.36
CA ASP A 569 0.11 -9.75 -17.33
C ASP A 569 0.14 -9.14 -18.74
N PRO A 570 1.32 -8.95 -19.35
CA PRO A 570 1.43 -8.33 -20.66
C PRO A 570 0.99 -9.24 -21.82
N ARG A 571 0.70 -10.53 -21.56
CA ARG A 571 0.22 -11.49 -22.58
C ARG A 571 -1.30 -11.61 -22.55
N ALA A 572 -1.89 -11.71 -21.36
CA ALA A 572 -3.35 -11.83 -21.20
C ALA A 572 -4.05 -10.46 -21.14
N GLY A 573 -3.31 -9.36 -20.97
CA GLY A 573 -3.89 -8.05 -20.66
C GLY A 573 -4.59 -8.01 -19.30
N ARG A 574 -4.32 -8.99 -18.42
CA ARG A 574 -4.95 -9.08 -17.10
C ARG A 574 -4.18 -8.22 -16.11
N LEU A 575 -4.90 -7.39 -15.37
CA LEU A 575 -4.38 -6.61 -14.25
C LEU A 575 -4.92 -7.25 -12.98
N SER A 576 -4.07 -7.47 -11.99
CA SER A 576 -4.50 -7.92 -10.66
C SER A 576 -3.84 -7.07 -9.59
N SER A 577 -4.65 -6.59 -8.64
CA SER A 577 -4.19 -5.86 -7.48
C SER A 577 -4.49 -6.65 -6.22
N ALA A 578 -3.55 -6.63 -5.29
CA ALA A 578 -3.75 -7.12 -3.93
C ALA A 578 -3.17 -6.09 -2.96
N GLU A 579 -3.86 -5.87 -1.84
CA GLU A 579 -3.45 -5.00 -0.75
C GLU A 579 -3.40 -5.80 0.54
N ILE A 580 -2.43 -5.52 1.43
CA ILE A 580 -2.48 -6.00 2.81
C ILE A 580 -3.66 -5.35 3.50
N VAL A 581 -4.64 -6.17 3.82
CA VAL A 581 -5.74 -5.76 4.65
C VAL A 581 -5.37 -6.08 6.10
N ASN A 582 -5.51 -5.06 6.96
CA ASN A 582 -5.05 -5.10 8.33
C ASN A 582 -5.90 -6.04 9.20
N ARG A 583 -5.60 -7.35 9.13
CA ARG A 583 -5.94 -8.30 10.19
C ARG A 583 -4.90 -9.42 10.26
N PHE A 584 -3.98 -9.29 11.20
CA PHE A 584 -3.36 -10.45 11.81
C PHE A 584 -4.40 -11.15 12.69
N GLY A 585 -5.08 -12.14 12.12
CA GLY A 585 -6.05 -12.98 12.81
C GLY A 585 -5.42 -13.93 13.83
N PHE A 586 -4.72 -13.44 14.86
CA PHE A 586 -4.18 -14.30 15.93
C PHE A 586 -5.21 -14.54 17.05
N ALA A 587 -6.40 -14.98 16.68
CA ALA A 587 -7.38 -15.57 17.59
C ALA A 587 -8.28 -16.49 16.76
N GLU A 588 -7.88 -17.76 16.78
CA GLU A 588 -8.65 -18.99 16.60
C GLU A 588 -9.81 -18.98 15.59
N SER A 589 -9.57 -19.65 14.46
CA SER A 589 -10.49 -20.58 13.76
C SER A 589 -10.68 -20.40 12.25
N ASP A 590 -10.14 -19.35 11.60
CA ASP A 590 -10.39 -19.15 10.15
C ASP A 590 -9.16 -18.97 9.25
N VAL A 591 -7.99 -18.59 9.76
CA VAL A 591 -6.76 -18.52 8.95
C VAL A 591 -6.34 -19.93 8.45
N GLN A 592 -6.60 -20.97 9.23
CA GLN A 592 -6.43 -22.37 8.78
C GLN A 592 -7.47 -22.83 7.75
N ARG A 593 -8.61 -22.12 7.59
CA ARG A 593 -9.69 -22.59 6.71
C ARG A 593 -9.55 -22.14 5.26
N ARG A 594 -8.89 -21.02 4.94
CA ARG A 594 -8.97 -20.42 3.59
C ARG A 594 -7.64 -20.09 2.88
N ALA A 595 -6.49 -20.07 3.56
CA ALA A 595 -5.20 -19.67 2.97
C ALA A 595 -4.31 -20.86 2.52
N ALA A 596 -4.91 -21.91 1.97
CA ALA A 596 -4.15 -22.95 1.31
C ALA A 596 -4.77 -23.21 -0.06
N VAL A 597 -4.00 -23.00 -1.14
CA VAL A 597 -4.04 -23.98 -2.23
C VAL A 597 -3.77 -25.31 -1.53
N PRO A 598 -4.75 -26.20 -1.41
CA PRO A 598 -4.57 -27.33 -0.52
C PRO A 598 -3.43 -28.18 -1.07
N SER A 599 -2.43 -28.48 -0.24
CA SER A 599 -1.46 -29.51 -0.57
C SER A 599 -2.25 -30.82 -0.71
N ALA A 600 -2.27 -31.38 -1.91
CA ALA A 600 -2.92 -32.67 -2.12
C ALA A 600 -2.21 -33.73 -1.26
N ILE A 601 -2.96 -34.49 -0.48
CA ILE A 601 -2.48 -35.71 0.15
C ILE A 601 -2.85 -36.90 -0.73
N GLN A 602 -2.06 -37.97 -0.67
CA GLN A 602 -2.40 -39.21 -1.36
C GLN A 602 -3.21 -40.10 -0.41
N LEU A 603 -4.44 -40.45 -0.81
CA LEU A 603 -5.28 -41.40 -0.07
C LEU A 603 -5.11 -42.80 -0.67
N ALA A 604 -5.19 -43.81 0.18
CA ALA A 604 -5.24 -45.20 -0.26
C ALA A 604 -6.50 -45.46 -1.10
N SER A 605 -6.42 -46.39 -2.06
CA SER A 605 -7.51 -46.60 -3.03
C SER A 605 -8.82 -47.02 -2.36
N ASP A 606 -8.76 -47.80 -1.28
CA ASP A 606 -9.92 -48.23 -0.48
C ASP A 606 -10.64 -47.06 0.22
N VAL A 607 -9.90 -46.01 0.59
CA VAL A 607 -10.47 -44.76 1.12
C VAL A 607 -11.20 -43.99 0.02
N LEU A 608 -10.62 -43.90 -1.18
CA LEU A 608 -11.26 -43.21 -2.31
C LEU A 608 -12.57 -43.89 -2.76
N GLU A 609 -12.63 -45.23 -2.69
CA GLU A 609 -13.83 -46.01 -3.03
C GLU A 609 -15.04 -45.72 -2.13
N GLN A 610 -14.84 -45.16 -0.92
CA GLN A 610 -15.92 -44.74 -0.02
C GLN A 610 -16.77 -43.61 -0.62
N TYR A 611 -16.20 -42.83 -1.55
CA TYR A 611 -16.83 -41.63 -2.13
C TYR A 611 -17.45 -41.86 -3.50
N VAL A 612 -17.24 -43.04 -4.09
CA VAL A 612 -17.76 -43.38 -5.43
C VAL A 612 -19.28 -43.61 -5.37
N GLY A 613 -20.01 -42.90 -6.24
CA GLY A 613 -21.47 -43.00 -6.37
C GLY A 613 -22.13 -41.76 -6.96
N ALA A 614 -23.46 -41.77 -6.97
CA ALA A 614 -24.28 -40.64 -7.39
C ALA A 614 -24.82 -39.89 -6.16
N TYR A 615 -24.92 -38.57 -6.28
CA TYR A 615 -25.47 -37.68 -5.25
C TYR A 615 -26.49 -36.73 -5.88
N ARG A 616 -27.65 -36.58 -5.24
CA ARG A 616 -28.75 -35.70 -5.70
C ARG A 616 -28.86 -34.48 -4.79
N ALA A 617 -28.79 -33.29 -5.36
CA ALA A 617 -29.13 -32.04 -4.69
C ALA A 617 -30.57 -31.64 -5.03
N THR A 618 -31.28 -31.03 -4.08
CA THR A 618 -32.65 -30.55 -4.27
C THR A 618 -32.70 -29.08 -4.67
N GLU A 619 -31.71 -28.27 -4.27
CA GLU A 619 -31.66 -26.83 -4.52
C GLU A 619 -30.22 -26.34 -4.79
N PRO A 620 -29.88 -25.92 -6.03
CA PRO A 620 -30.63 -26.18 -7.24
C PRO A 620 -30.65 -27.69 -7.59
N PRO A 621 -31.69 -28.21 -8.26
CA PRO A 621 -31.77 -29.63 -8.61
C PRO A 621 -30.60 -30.03 -9.51
N MET A 622 -29.72 -30.92 -9.04
CA MET A 622 -28.61 -31.42 -9.83
C MET A 622 -28.18 -32.83 -9.42
N LEU A 623 -27.67 -33.58 -10.39
CA LEU A 623 -27.00 -34.86 -10.18
C LEU A 623 -25.49 -34.66 -10.21
N ILE A 624 -24.81 -35.17 -9.20
CA ILE A 624 -23.36 -35.17 -9.08
C ILE A 624 -22.91 -36.63 -9.12
N THR A 625 -22.07 -36.98 -10.09
CA THR A 625 -21.47 -38.32 -10.20
C THR A 625 -20.01 -38.27 -9.76
N VAL A 626 -19.62 -39.19 -8.90
CA VAL A 626 -18.24 -39.28 -8.39
C VAL A 626 -17.68 -40.64 -8.79
N ALA A 627 -16.59 -40.61 -9.55
CA ALA A 627 -15.84 -41.80 -9.98
C ALA A 627 -14.39 -41.71 -9.51
N ARG A 628 -13.72 -42.85 -9.33
CA ARG A 628 -12.28 -42.89 -9.08
C ARG A 628 -11.52 -43.00 -10.40
N GLU A 629 -10.52 -42.15 -10.60
CA GLU A 629 -9.60 -42.21 -11.73
C GLU A 629 -8.18 -42.29 -11.17
N GLY A 630 -7.57 -43.48 -11.19
CA GLY A 630 -6.24 -43.68 -10.60
C GLY A 630 -6.21 -43.38 -9.09
N ASP A 631 -5.48 -42.32 -8.73
CA ASP A 631 -5.19 -41.85 -7.38
C ASP A 631 -6.02 -40.62 -6.95
N HIS A 632 -7.01 -40.23 -7.74
CA HIS A 632 -7.88 -39.08 -7.47
C HIS A 632 -9.35 -39.38 -7.79
N LEU A 633 -10.24 -38.43 -7.50
CA LEU A 633 -11.65 -38.51 -7.84
C LEU A 633 -11.95 -37.63 -9.07
N SER A 634 -12.89 -38.08 -9.89
CA SER A 634 -13.43 -37.39 -11.05
C SER A 634 -14.90 -37.11 -10.78
N VAL A 635 -15.29 -35.84 -10.81
CA VAL A 635 -16.64 -35.40 -10.45
C VAL A 635 -17.35 -34.83 -11.66
N GLY A 636 -18.45 -35.47 -12.05
CA GLY A 636 -19.34 -35.03 -13.12
C GLY A 636 -20.48 -34.17 -12.58
N VAL A 637 -20.69 -33.00 -13.18
CA VAL A 637 -21.87 -32.14 -12.97
C VAL A 637 -22.40 -31.73 -14.34
N GLY A 638 -23.52 -32.31 -14.77
CA GLY A 638 -24.02 -32.15 -16.14
C GLY A 638 -23.04 -32.70 -17.19
N ALA A 639 -22.65 -31.89 -18.18
CA ALA A 639 -21.69 -32.28 -19.23
C ALA A 639 -20.21 -32.04 -18.86
N GLY A 640 -19.93 -31.39 -17.73
CA GLY A 640 -18.57 -31.09 -17.27
C GLY A 640 -18.02 -32.14 -16.30
N ARG A 641 -16.71 -32.39 -16.36
CA ARG A 641 -15.97 -33.23 -15.40
C ARG A 641 -14.86 -32.41 -14.73
N LEU A 642 -14.68 -32.61 -13.43
CA LEU A 642 -13.67 -31.95 -12.62
C LEU A 642 -12.78 -33.00 -11.97
N GLU A 643 -11.47 -32.81 -12.06
CA GLU A 643 -10.48 -33.57 -11.31
C GLU A 643 -10.44 -33.05 -9.86
N MET A 644 -10.51 -33.94 -8.88
CA MET A 644 -10.63 -33.63 -7.47
C MET A 644 -9.53 -34.35 -6.66
N HIS A 645 -8.71 -33.56 -5.98
CA HIS A 645 -7.61 -34.04 -5.15
C HIS A 645 -7.97 -34.00 -3.67
N ALA A 646 -7.50 -34.98 -2.90
CA ALA A 646 -7.75 -35.03 -1.47
C ALA A 646 -6.93 -33.96 -0.72
N ARG A 647 -7.59 -33.21 0.15
CA ARG A 647 -6.99 -32.31 1.16
C ARG A 647 -6.92 -33.00 2.53
N SER A 648 -7.91 -33.84 2.82
CA SER A 648 -8.01 -34.68 4.02
C SER A 648 -8.75 -35.97 3.63
N PRO A 649 -8.91 -36.96 4.53
CA PRO A 649 -9.69 -38.16 4.22
C PRO A 649 -11.08 -37.88 3.67
N THR A 650 -11.75 -36.80 4.07
CA THR A 650 -13.15 -36.47 3.69
C THR A 650 -13.31 -35.18 2.88
N GLU A 651 -12.24 -34.43 2.64
CA GLU A 651 -12.27 -33.15 1.90
C GLU A 651 -11.45 -33.22 0.61
N PHE A 652 -12.05 -32.75 -0.48
CA PHE A 652 -11.47 -32.76 -1.82
C PHE A 652 -11.57 -31.38 -2.48
N PHE A 653 -10.68 -31.09 -3.42
CA PHE A 653 -10.67 -29.82 -4.15
C PHE A 653 -10.20 -29.97 -5.61
N SER A 654 -10.69 -29.13 -6.51
CA SER A 654 -10.19 -29.04 -7.90
C SER A 654 -9.00 -28.08 -8.04
N ARG A 655 -8.17 -28.30 -9.07
CA ARG A 655 -7.11 -27.36 -9.48
C ARG A 655 -7.62 -26.44 -10.61
N GLY A 656 -7.14 -25.20 -10.65
CA GLY A 656 -7.47 -24.21 -11.70
C GLY A 656 -8.12 -22.93 -11.16
N ASP A 657 -8.57 -22.07 -12.09
CA ASP A 657 -9.04 -20.70 -11.79
C ASP A 657 -10.35 -20.63 -10.97
N ASN A 658 -11.15 -21.71 -10.97
CA ASN A 658 -12.38 -21.87 -10.18
C ASN A 658 -12.27 -23.11 -9.30
N ILE A 659 -11.65 -22.97 -8.12
CA ILE A 659 -11.51 -24.09 -7.17
C ILE A 659 -12.90 -24.48 -6.65
N VAL A 660 -13.25 -25.74 -6.85
CA VAL A 660 -14.43 -26.38 -6.30
C VAL A 660 -13.99 -27.21 -5.11
N HIS A 661 -14.62 -27.03 -3.96
CA HIS A 661 -14.39 -27.85 -2.77
C HIS A 661 -15.55 -28.84 -2.58
N MET A 662 -15.23 -30.08 -2.21
CA MET A 662 -16.21 -31.10 -1.85
C MET A 662 -15.89 -31.70 -0.50
N THR A 663 -16.86 -31.72 0.40
CA THR A 663 -16.75 -32.36 1.71
C THR A 663 -17.73 -33.52 1.78
N PHE A 664 -17.24 -34.73 1.97
CA PHE A 664 -18.06 -35.92 2.12
C PHE A 664 -18.33 -36.24 3.59
N LYS A 665 -19.53 -36.78 3.87
CA LYS A 665 -19.87 -37.33 5.18
C LYS A 665 -19.83 -38.86 5.13
N ALA A 666 -18.71 -39.43 5.55
CA ALA A 666 -18.49 -40.87 5.67
C ALA A 666 -17.95 -41.22 7.06
N ALA A 667 -18.40 -42.35 7.63
CA ALA A 667 -17.70 -43.00 8.74
C ALA A 667 -16.57 -43.88 8.20
N ALA A 668 -15.56 -44.17 9.01
CA ALA A 668 -14.42 -44.98 8.58
C ALA A 668 -14.87 -46.37 8.09
N GLY A 669 -14.62 -46.67 6.81
CA GLY A 669 -14.99 -47.95 6.19
C GLY A 669 -16.42 -48.00 5.62
N GLU A 670 -17.19 -46.91 5.72
CA GLU A 670 -18.54 -46.82 5.16
C GLU A 670 -18.59 -45.93 3.92
N LYS A 671 -19.59 -46.17 3.05
CA LYS A 671 -19.81 -45.29 1.90
C LYS A 671 -20.36 -43.93 2.35
N ALA A 672 -19.92 -42.86 1.71
CA ALA A 672 -20.29 -41.51 2.08
C ALA A 672 -21.80 -41.24 1.91
N SER A 673 -22.50 -40.94 2.99
CA SER A 673 -23.94 -40.67 3.00
C SER A 673 -24.36 -39.41 2.23
N SER A 674 -23.49 -38.40 2.18
CA SER A 674 -23.79 -37.10 1.55
C SER A 674 -22.51 -36.35 1.20
N THR A 675 -22.64 -35.31 0.38
CA THR A 675 -21.56 -34.39 0.03
C THR A 675 -22.05 -32.94 0.02
N VAL A 676 -21.14 -32.02 0.32
CA VAL A 676 -21.35 -30.57 0.21
C VAL A 676 -20.33 -30.00 -0.76
N VAL A 677 -20.81 -29.38 -1.84
CA VAL A 677 -20.01 -28.77 -2.89
C VAL A 677 -19.99 -27.25 -2.70
N ARG A 678 -18.81 -26.62 -2.75
CA ARG A 678 -18.65 -25.16 -2.62
C ARG A 678 -17.81 -24.61 -3.76
N SER A 679 -18.27 -23.53 -4.39
CA SER A 679 -17.55 -22.82 -5.45
C SER A 679 -18.04 -21.38 -5.57
N ASN A 680 -17.13 -20.42 -5.82
CA ASN A 680 -17.45 -19.00 -6.11
C ASN A 680 -18.46 -18.35 -5.15
N GLY A 681 -18.38 -18.68 -3.85
CA GLY A 681 -19.26 -18.15 -2.80
C GLY A 681 -20.61 -18.85 -2.65
N GLY A 682 -20.92 -19.86 -3.47
CA GLY A 682 -22.12 -20.71 -3.36
C GLY A 682 -21.86 -22.07 -2.69
N GLU A 683 -22.92 -22.68 -2.13
CA GLU A 683 -22.90 -24.01 -1.50
C GLU A 683 -24.07 -24.84 -2.02
N VAL A 684 -23.81 -26.11 -2.38
CA VAL A 684 -24.82 -27.10 -2.79
C VAL A 684 -24.69 -28.35 -1.92
N ARG A 685 -25.80 -28.84 -1.38
CA ARG A 685 -25.85 -30.05 -0.55
C ARG A 685 -26.51 -31.17 -1.32
N ALA A 686 -25.87 -32.34 -1.37
CA ALA A 686 -26.37 -33.50 -2.10
C ALA A 686 -26.35 -34.78 -1.23
N GLN A 687 -27.41 -35.58 -1.33
CA GLN A 687 -27.54 -36.86 -0.64
C GLN A 687 -27.15 -38.00 -1.58
N ARG A 688 -26.47 -39.03 -1.06
CA ARG A 688 -26.12 -40.21 -1.87
C ARG A 688 -27.40 -40.93 -2.30
N ILE A 689 -27.40 -41.37 -3.55
CA ILE A 689 -28.46 -42.20 -4.11
C ILE A 689 -27.88 -43.61 -4.21
N ASP A 690 -28.47 -44.56 -3.50
CA ASP A 690 -28.07 -45.96 -3.62
C ASP A 690 -28.65 -46.55 -4.90
N GLU A 691 -27.79 -47.18 -5.71
CA GLU A 691 -28.17 -48.01 -6.84
C GLU A 691 -28.94 -49.22 -6.31
N GLY A 692 -30.25 -49.06 -6.10
CA GLY A 692 -31.09 -50.13 -5.56
C GLY A 692 -32.48 -49.74 -5.06
N LYS A 693 -32.82 -48.46 -4.91
CA LYS A 693 -34.21 -48.05 -4.60
C LYS A 693 -34.99 -47.77 -5.89
N PRO A 694 -36.04 -48.56 -6.22
CA PRO A 694 -36.83 -48.36 -7.42
C PRO A 694 -37.66 -47.08 -7.28
N GLY A 695 -37.27 -46.02 -8.01
CA GLY A 695 -37.95 -44.73 -8.02
C GLY A 695 -37.19 -43.62 -8.75
N ASP A 696 -35.86 -43.72 -8.81
CA ASP A 696 -34.99 -42.65 -9.31
C ASP A 696 -34.39 -42.97 -10.70
N ALA A 697 -35.21 -43.37 -11.66
CA ALA A 697 -34.78 -43.46 -13.05
C ALA A 697 -34.43 -42.05 -13.59
N LEU A 698 -33.20 -41.88 -14.08
CA LEU A 698 -32.75 -40.67 -14.77
C LEU A 698 -33.59 -40.42 -16.04
N PRO A 699 -34.06 -39.19 -16.31
CA PRO A 699 -34.57 -38.86 -17.63
C PRO A 699 -33.39 -38.94 -18.60
N ARG A 700 -33.45 -39.85 -19.56
CA ARG A 700 -32.56 -39.85 -20.72
C ARG A 700 -32.90 -38.63 -21.56
N HIS A 701 -31.95 -37.70 -21.74
CA HIS A 701 -31.64 -37.03 -23.01
C HIS A 701 -30.31 -36.29 -22.92
#